data_AF-A0A523KGV0-F1
#
_entry.id   AF-A0A523KGV0-F1
#
_cell.length_a   1.000
_cell.length_b   1.000
_cell.length_c   1.000
_cell.angle_alpha   90.00
_cell.angle_beta   90.00
_cell.angle_gamma   90.00
#
_symmetry.space_group_name_H-M   'P 1'
#
loop_
_entity.id
_entity.type
_entity.pdbx_description
1 polymer ?
#
loop_
_entity_poly.entity_id
_entity_poly.type
_entity_poly.pdbx_seq_one_letter_code
_entity_poly.pdbx_strand_id
1 'polypeptide(L)'
;MADDPQPPGLLEMRLLAAVEAACGGEGVHQDGSEIVVPGGTLVEKSPLVVGGREIGLRRRFAMNDSGDQVLLETIEPDGLLRRVRAEYRLPAASADGILSPTLMIVADGQCRVQVARRLIYDADGKAAFLEQLSPGLDAVEIREAVNPPVPAMLEGEESEGRGGPRVAVAVVDAGVNYLLPVIAERLARRANGEILGFDYWDLDRRPFDANPVRSPFFPQRHGTQTASLLLREAPRAQLVPYRYPRPDMMRMADLIEDAAADGIVILNMSLGSNRAEEWQAFEKAAAAHPEMLFVVSAGNNGRDIDSQPVYPAALGLANMLVVSSADASGRPALGSNWGRESVDLLVPAEEMLVTDFSGRLRLVSGSSYAAVRVSALAACLLEENPDWRAEILTAAILERAEAPAGESRAYSAYGFLRDPGADQRGACAAMPREVVESARFLWTAADLTGEGEGEGQTAQSGFTHELRPTLVLLEGTGWQMGTIREAMAKTAPILAQCGIVIPEITVRVVEGPERVKNFRNDWSTELVSELAPDRPAVFFVKDTLQEIPFDAEAIGRSNSRKRRQLADTVWMMAAAQDSGTSLAHELYHVVADSGQHDSDPMNLMHERSNGTNTALRASQCLRLIRVGEASGNLTRIP
;
A
#
# COMPACT_ATOMS: atom_id res chain seq x y z
N MET A 1 26.47 -20.92 5.40
CA MET A 1 27.59 -21.07 4.45
C MET A 1 27.14 -20.34 3.20
N ALA A 2 27.81 -19.25 2.84
CA ALA A 2 27.55 -18.58 1.57
C ALA A 2 28.18 -19.46 0.49
N ASP A 3 27.37 -19.96 -0.45
CA ASP A 3 27.87 -20.64 -1.63
C ASP A 3 28.73 -19.65 -2.45
N ASP A 4 29.91 -20.09 -2.87
CA ASP A 4 30.76 -19.35 -3.80
C ASP A 4 29.97 -19.10 -5.11
N PRO A 5 30.04 -17.89 -5.69
CA PRO A 5 29.33 -17.57 -6.93
C PRO A 5 29.72 -18.56 -8.03
N GLN A 6 28.72 -19.22 -8.60
CA GLN A 6 28.92 -20.17 -9.70
C GLN A 6 28.96 -19.40 -11.02
N PRO A 7 29.86 -19.74 -11.95
CA PRO A 7 29.89 -19.06 -13.24
C PRO A 7 28.52 -19.18 -13.95
N PRO A 8 28.11 -18.16 -14.71
CA PRO A 8 26.84 -18.19 -15.43
C PRO A 8 26.75 -19.41 -16.35
N GLY A 9 25.57 -20.03 -16.41
CA GLY A 9 25.32 -21.13 -17.32
C GLY A 9 25.36 -20.69 -18.79
N LEU A 10 25.26 -21.67 -19.71
CA LEU A 10 25.32 -21.41 -21.15
C LEU A 10 24.21 -20.46 -21.62
N LEU A 11 23.02 -20.54 -21.03
CA LEU A 11 21.87 -19.68 -21.36
C LEU A 11 22.13 -18.24 -20.92
N GLU A 12 22.64 -18.06 -19.70
CA GLU A 12 22.99 -16.77 -19.13
C GLU A 12 24.07 -16.07 -19.96
N MET A 13 25.14 -16.79 -20.31
CA MET A 13 26.22 -16.26 -21.17
C MET A 13 25.69 -15.85 -22.55
N ARG A 14 24.82 -16.64 -23.18
CA ARG A 14 24.22 -16.31 -24.48
C ARG A 14 23.38 -15.04 -24.42
N LEU A 15 22.57 -14.90 -23.37
CA LEU A 15 21.69 -13.75 -23.24
C LEU A 15 22.47 -12.47 -22.91
N LEU A 16 23.54 -12.58 -22.11
CA LEU A 16 24.49 -11.48 -21.88
C LEU A 16 25.16 -11.04 -23.20
N ALA A 17 25.63 -11.99 -24.02
CA ALA A 17 26.22 -11.67 -25.32
C ALA A 17 25.21 -10.98 -26.27
N ALA A 18 23.92 -11.37 -26.22
CA ALA A 18 22.88 -10.69 -26.99
C ALA A 18 22.68 -9.24 -26.54
N VAL A 19 22.78 -8.96 -25.24
CA VAL A 19 22.73 -7.60 -24.69
C VAL A 19 23.97 -6.80 -25.12
N GLU A 20 25.16 -7.38 -25.03
CA GLU A 20 26.40 -6.74 -25.47
C GLU A 20 26.40 -6.41 -26.97
N ALA A 21 25.89 -7.33 -27.80
CA ALA A 21 25.77 -7.11 -29.24
C ALA A 21 24.79 -5.96 -29.56
N ALA A 22 23.71 -5.82 -28.79
CA ALA A 22 22.79 -4.68 -28.91
C ALA A 22 23.42 -3.33 -28.56
N CYS A 23 24.55 -3.37 -27.86
CA CYS A 23 25.25 -2.25 -27.31
C CYS A 23 26.50 -1.82 -28.08
N GLY A 24 26.76 -2.42 -29.24
CA GLY A 24 27.97 -2.14 -30.00
C GLY A 24 29.19 -2.96 -29.59
N GLY A 25 29.01 -4.05 -28.83
CA GLY A 25 30.07 -5.00 -28.48
C GLY A 25 30.44 -5.97 -29.61
N GLU A 26 31.22 -7.02 -29.29
CA GLU A 26 31.54 -8.09 -30.25
C GLU A 26 30.24 -8.79 -30.69
N GLY A 27 29.86 -8.65 -31.96
CA GLY A 27 28.57 -9.11 -32.46
C GLY A 27 27.82 -8.11 -33.34
N VAL A 28 28.35 -6.91 -33.56
CA VAL A 28 27.84 -6.02 -34.61
C VAL A 28 28.61 -6.28 -35.91
N HIS A 29 27.91 -6.35 -37.05
CA HIS A 29 28.56 -6.38 -38.36
C HIS A 29 29.60 -5.25 -38.49
N GLN A 30 30.68 -5.47 -39.24
CA GLN A 30 31.79 -4.51 -39.37
C GLN A 30 31.37 -3.12 -39.89
N ASP A 31 30.19 -3.00 -40.50
CA ASP A 31 29.58 -1.77 -40.98
C ASP A 31 28.60 -1.11 -39.99
N GLY A 32 28.39 -1.71 -38.82
CA GLY A 32 27.49 -1.20 -37.77
C GLY A 32 26.00 -1.51 -37.99
N SER A 33 25.63 -2.23 -39.06
CA SER A 33 24.24 -2.24 -39.56
C SER A 33 23.32 -3.32 -38.94
N GLU A 34 23.89 -4.43 -38.46
CA GLU A 34 23.11 -5.60 -38.02
C GLU A 34 23.72 -6.29 -36.78
N ILE A 35 22.85 -6.64 -35.82
CA ILE A 35 23.20 -7.31 -34.56
C ILE A 35 23.21 -8.82 -34.78
N VAL A 36 24.30 -9.47 -34.39
CA VAL A 36 24.51 -10.91 -34.41
C VAL A 36 24.47 -11.42 -32.96
N VAL A 37 23.58 -12.39 -32.70
CA VAL A 37 23.56 -13.13 -31.43
C VAL A 37 24.35 -14.42 -31.63
N PRO A 38 25.36 -14.73 -30.79
CA PRO A 38 26.16 -15.95 -30.95
C PRO A 38 25.32 -17.21 -31.01
N GLY A 39 25.47 -17.99 -32.08
CA GLY A 39 24.70 -19.22 -32.31
C GLY A 39 23.23 -19.00 -32.68
N GLY A 40 22.84 -17.78 -33.03
CA GLY A 40 21.48 -17.43 -33.46
C GLY A 40 21.42 -16.88 -34.88
N THR A 41 20.33 -17.21 -35.59
CA THR A 41 19.99 -16.65 -36.90
C THR A 41 18.82 -15.69 -36.75
N LEU A 42 18.94 -14.45 -37.25
CA LEU A 42 17.84 -13.49 -37.23
C LEU A 42 16.69 -14.02 -38.10
N VAL A 43 15.51 -14.18 -37.50
CA VAL A 43 14.30 -14.67 -38.19
C VAL A 43 13.25 -13.58 -38.38
N GLU A 44 13.20 -12.58 -37.50
CA GLU A 44 12.25 -11.46 -37.64
C GLU A 44 12.85 -10.17 -37.07
N LYS A 45 12.59 -9.06 -37.74
CA LYS A 45 12.86 -7.70 -37.27
C LYS A 45 11.61 -6.84 -37.46
N SER A 46 11.13 -6.21 -36.39
CA SER A 46 9.93 -5.38 -36.42
C SER A 46 10.10 -4.12 -35.55
N PRO A 47 9.49 -2.98 -35.92
CA PRO A 47 9.54 -1.76 -35.11
C PRO A 47 8.70 -1.90 -33.84
N LEU A 48 9.17 -1.31 -32.74
CA LEU A 48 8.41 -1.14 -31.50
C LEU A 48 7.67 0.20 -31.57
N VAL A 49 6.34 0.15 -31.64
CA VAL A 49 5.50 1.34 -31.78
C VAL A 49 4.67 1.56 -30.52
N VAL A 50 4.75 2.76 -29.94
CA VAL A 50 3.92 3.18 -28.80
C VAL A 50 3.26 4.51 -29.14
N GLY A 51 1.92 4.55 -29.07
CA GLY A 51 1.15 5.75 -29.41
C GLY A 51 1.34 6.23 -30.85
N GLY A 52 1.60 5.31 -31.79
CA GLY A 52 1.87 5.62 -33.20
C GLY A 52 3.30 6.11 -33.51
N ARG A 53 4.17 6.25 -32.49
CA ARG A 53 5.58 6.60 -32.67
C ARG A 53 6.45 5.36 -32.54
N GLU A 54 7.39 5.17 -33.47
CA GLU A 54 8.44 4.17 -33.34
C GLU A 54 9.42 4.60 -32.23
N ILE A 55 9.60 3.73 -31.24
CA ILE A 55 10.44 3.97 -30.07
C ILE A 55 11.64 3.03 -30.01
N GLY A 56 11.78 2.12 -30.98
CA GLY A 56 12.86 1.13 -30.99
C GLY A 56 12.57 -0.07 -31.90
N LEU A 57 13.32 -1.15 -31.70
CA LEU A 57 13.28 -2.34 -32.55
C LEU A 57 13.15 -3.62 -31.73
N ARG A 58 12.37 -4.57 -32.25
CA ARG A 58 12.28 -5.95 -31.79
C ARG A 58 12.94 -6.86 -32.82
N ARG A 59 13.82 -7.74 -32.36
CA ARG A 59 14.53 -8.74 -33.16
C ARG A 59 14.31 -10.11 -32.54
N ARG A 60 14.04 -11.11 -33.37
CA ARG A 60 13.86 -12.50 -32.97
C ARG A 60 14.93 -13.34 -33.64
N PHE A 61 15.66 -14.11 -32.85
CA PHE A 61 16.70 -15.01 -33.31
C PHE A 61 16.28 -16.45 -33.02
N ALA A 62 16.31 -17.31 -34.04
CA ALA A 62 16.24 -18.75 -33.85
C ALA A 62 17.64 -19.24 -33.51
N MET A 63 17.80 -19.94 -32.40
CA MET A 63 19.09 -20.49 -32.00
C MET A 63 19.35 -21.78 -32.77
N ASN A 64 20.62 -22.10 -33.06
CA ASN A 64 21.01 -23.28 -33.83
C ASN A 64 20.74 -24.61 -33.11
N ASP A 65 20.29 -24.54 -31.85
CA ASP A 65 19.85 -25.69 -31.05
C ASP A 65 18.36 -26.01 -31.30
N SER A 66 17.84 -27.05 -30.63
CA SER A 66 16.59 -27.80 -30.89
C SER A 66 15.25 -27.03 -30.78
N GLY A 67 15.19 -25.76 -31.15
CA GLY A 67 13.97 -24.94 -31.21
C GLY A 67 14.00 -23.67 -30.36
N ASP A 68 15.13 -23.34 -29.74
CA ASP A 68 15.23 -22.21 -28.81
C ASP A 68 15.18 -20.85 -29.52
N GLN A 69 14.82 -19.81 -28.77
CA GLN A 69 14.68 -18.47 -29.31
C GLN A 69 15.22 -17.40 -28.37
N VAL A 70 15.88 -16.40 -28.95
CA VAL A 70 16.19 -15.13 -28.28
C VAL A 70 15.33 -14.02 -28.86
N LEU A 71 14.62 -13.32 -28.00
CA LEU A 71 13.91 -12.08 -28.30
C LEU A 71 14.72 -10.91 -27.76
N LEU A 72 15.09 -9.98 -28.62
CA LEU A 72 15.89 -8.81 -28.28
C LEU A 72 15.13 -7.53 -28.65
N GLU A 73 14.84 -6.71 -27.67
CA GLU A 73 14.18 -5.42 -27.82
C GLU A 73 15.15 -4.30 -27.43
N THR A 74 15.32 -3.32 -28.32
CA THR A 74 16.06 -2.10 -28.04
C THR A 74 15.12 -0.91 -28.07
N ILE A 75 15.18 -0.05 -27.04
CA ILE A 75 14.43 1.21 -26.99
C ILE A 75 15.40 2.34 -27.28
N GLU A 76 15.18 3.00 -28.40
CA GLU A 76 16.10 3.96 -29.03
C GLU A 76 15.33 5.21 -29.52
N PRO A 77 14.61 5.94 -28.65
CA PRO A 77 13.96 7.18 -29.06
C PRO A 77 15.02 8.15 -29.61
N ASP A 78 14.77 8.65 -30.82
CA ASP A 78 15.65 9.57 -31.54
C ASP A 78 17.06 8.99 -31.83
N GLY A 79 17.16 7.67 -31.93
CA GLY A 79 18.40 6.95 -32.28
C GLY A 79 19.38 6.76 -31.12
N LEU A 80 18.99 7.13 -29.89
CA LEU A 80 19.81 6.96 -28.69
C LEU A 80 19.34 5.77 -27.87
N LEU A 81 20.19 4.75 -27.72
CA LEU A 81 19.89 3.58 -26.90
C LEU A 81 19.63 3.97 -25.44
N ARG A 82 18.43 3.62 -24.94
CA ARG A 82 18.00 3.88 -23.56
C ARG A 82 17.84 2.61 -22.75
N ARG A 83 17.44 1.52 -23.40
CA ARG A 83 17.19 0.25 -22.74
C ARG A 83 17.32 -0.91 -23.72
N VAL A 84 17.93 -1.99 -23.27
CA VAL A 84 17.93 -3.28 -23.94
C VAL A 84 17.13 -4.25 -23.08
N ARG A 85 16.23 -5.01 -23.69
CA ARG A 85 15.59 -6.17 -23.06
C ARG A 85 15.89 -7.39 -23.91
N ALA A 86 16.47 -8.41 -23.31
CA ALA A 86 16.71 -9.70 -23.95
C ALA A 86 15.94 -10.78 -23.20
N GLU A 87 15.31 -11.69 -23.91
CA GLU A 87 14.53 -12.79 -23.35
C GLU A 87 14.88 -14.09 -24.08
N TYR A 88 15.23 -15.12 -23.33
CA TYR A 88 15.48 -16.47 -23.80
C TYR A 88 14.25 -17.33 -23.62
N ARG A 89 13.88 -18.09 -24.65
CA ARG A 89 12.74 -19.01 -24.63
C ARG A 89 13.15 -20.40 -25.09
N LEU A 90 12.67 -21.41 -24.37
CA LEU A 90 12.90 -22.83 -24.66
C LEU A 90 11.61 -23.49 -25.15
N PRO A 91 11.68 -24.54 -25.98
CA PRO A 91 10.54 -25.41 -26.26
C PRO A 91 9.90 -25.91 -24.97
N ALA A 92 8.58 -25.78 -24.86
CA ALA A 92 7.83 -26.29 -23.73
C ALA A 92 7.90 -27.82 -23.72
N ALA A 93 8.20 -28.42 -22.55
CA ALA A 93 8.34 -29.87 -22.42
C ALA A 93 7.03 -30.63 -22.75
N SER A 94 5.88 -29.98 -22.59
CA SER A 94 4.54 -30.58 -22.69
C SER A 94 3.76 -30.17 -23.94
N ALA A 95 4.31 -29.34 -24.84
CA ALA A 95 3.60 -28.88 -26.03
C ALA A 95 4.53 -28.55 -27.21
N ASP A 96 4.38 -29.31 -28.30
CA ASP A 96 5.14 -29.10 -29.53
C ASP A 96 4.92 -27.69 -30.11
N GLY A 97 6.02 -26.97 -30.34
CA GLY A 97 6.01 -25.65 -30.98
C GLY A 97 5.65 -24.47 -30.06
N ILE A 98 5.33 -24.70 -28.78
CA ILE A 98 5.16 -23.62 -27.80
C ILE A 98 6.52 -23.30 -27.17
N LEU A 99 6.86 -22.02 -27.08
CA LEU A 99 8.09 -21.54 -26.45
C LEU A 99 7.79 -20.93 -25.08
N SER A 100 8.35 -21.52 -24.03
CA SER A 100 8.25 -21.03 -22.66
C SER A 100 9.34 -20.00 -22.37
N PRO A 101 8.99 -18.82 -21.83
CA PRO A 101 9.97 -17.82 -21.42
C PRO A 101 10.77 -18.33 -20.22
N THR A 102 12.10 -18.32 -20.32
CA THR A 102 12.98 -18.95 -19.32
C THR A 102 13.85 -17.94 -18.59
N LEU A 103 14.50 -17.03 -19.30
CA LEU A 103 15.42 -16.04 -18.74
C LEU A 103 15.19 -14.68 -19.39
N MET A 104 15.25 -13.61 -18.62
CA MET A 104 15.12 -12.25 -19.14
C MET A 104 16.12 -11.32 -18.47
N ILE A 105 16.75 -10.47 -19.28
CA ILE A 105 17.66 -9.40 -18.86
C ILE A 105 17.10 -8.06 -19.33
N VAL A 106 17.13 -7.07 -18.46
CA VAL A 106 16.95 -5.66 -18.81
C VAL A 106 18.24 -4.90 -18.46
N ALA A 107 18.81 -4.24 -19.45
CA ALA A 107 19.98 -3.39 -19.31
C ALA A 107 19.67 -1.93 -19.70
N ASP A 108 20.39 -0.99 -19.11
CA ASP A 108 20.27 0.43 -19.43
C ASP A 108 21.00 0.80 -20.74
N GLY A 109 20.96 2.08 -21.14
CA GLY A 109 21.67 2.56 -22.34
C GLY A 109 23.20 2.55 -22.24
N GLN A 110 23.75 2.22 -21.06
CA GLN A 110 25.18 1.94 -20.85
C GLN A 110 25.45 0.43 -20.74
N CYS A 111 24.43 -0.39 -20.98
CA CYS A 111 24.52 -1.84 -21.08
C CYS A 111 24.86 -2.52 -19.77
N ARG A 112 24.57 -1.83 -18.66
CA ARG A 112 24.64 -2.41 -17.32
C ARG A 112 23.33 -3.14 -17.06
N VAL A 113 23.43 -4.41 -16.67
CA VAL A 113 22.28 -5.21 -16.27
C VAL A 113 21.65 -4.57 -15.04
N GLN A 114 20.39 -4.17 -15.17
CA GLN A 114 19.59 -3.60 -14.09
C GLN A 114 18.70 -4.66 -13.44
N VAL A 115 18.20 -5.61 -14.25
CA VAL A 115 17.36 -6.71 -13.78
C VAL A 115 17.68 -7.97 -14.59
N ALA A 116 17.85 -9.08 -13.90
CA ALA A 116 17.87 -10.41 -14.50
C ALA A 116 16.88 -11.32 -13.75
N ARG A 117 15.98 -11.99 -14.48
CA ARG A 117 14.96 -12.86 -13.90
C ARG A 117 14.84 -14.18 -14.65
N ARG A 118 14.70 -15.28 -13.92
CA ARG A 118 14.60 -16.64 -14.44
C ARG A 118 13.33 -17.32 -13.95
N LEU A 119 12.62 -17.99 -14.86
CA LEU A 119 11.46 -18.83 -14.54
C LEU A 119 11.89 -20.29 -14.50
N ILE A 120 11.55 -20.95 -13.41
CA ILE A 120 11.78 -22.38 -13.20
C ILE A 120 10.44 -23.09 -13.36
N TYR A 121 10.38 -24.05 -14.28
CA TYR A 121 9.21 -24.85 -14.57
C TYR A 121 9.31 -26.21 -13.87
N ASP A 122 8.17 -26.78 -13.49
CA ASP A 122 8.08 -28.15 -13.01
C ASP A 122 8.05 -29.19 -14.16
N ALA A 123 7.90 -30.46 -13.80
CA ALA A 123 7.87 -31.56 -14.76
C ALA A 123 6.66 -31.52 -15.71
N ASP A 124 5.57 -30.84 -15.31
CA ASP A 124 4.36 -30.68 -16.12
C ASP A 124 4.45 -29.44 -17.04
N GLY A 125 5.55 -28.68 -16.93
CA GLY A 125 5.77 -27.45 -17.69
C GLY A 125 5.04 -26.23 -17.12
N LYS A 126 4.57 -26.30 -15.87
CA LYS A 126 3.99 -25.13 -15.17
C LYS A 126 5.09 -24.35 -14.46
N ALA A 127 4.97 -23.03 -14.45
CA ALA A 127 5.93 -22.18 -13.72
C ALA A 127 5.79 -22.46 -12.22
N ALA A 128 6.91 -22.80 -11.57
CA ALA A 128 6.97 -23.12 -10.14
C ALA A 128 7.64 -22.01 -9.34
N PHE A 129 8.74 -21.44 -9.88
CA PHE A 129 9.48 -20.36 -9.23
C PHE A 129 9.86 -19.24 -10.19
N LEU A 130 9.92 -18.02 -9.66
CA LEU A 130 10.53 -16.85 -10.27
C LEU A 130 11.75 -16.47 -9.45
N GLU A 131 12.92 -16.51 -10.08
CA GLU A 131 14.19 -16.14 -9.49
C GLU A 131 14.63 -14.77 -9.99
N GLN A 132 15.12 -13.92 -9.08
CA GLN A 132 15.88 -12.72 -9.41
C GLN A 132 17.36 -13.05 -9.25
N LEU A 133 18.13 -12.79 -10.30
CA LEU A 133 19.57 -13.05 -10.34
C LEU A 133 20.35 -11.76 -10.09
N SER A 134 21.58 -11.91 -9.62
CA SER A 134 22.58 -10.83 -9.58
C SER A 134 22.78 -10.23 -10.98
N PRO A 135 23.30 -9.00 -11.10
CA PRO A 135 23.64 -8.41 -12.41
C PRO A 135 24.63 -9.24 -13.23
N GLY A 136 25.48 -10.04 -12.57
CA GLY A 136 26.41 -10.98 -13.22
C GLY A 136 25.79 -12.31 -13.61
N LEU A 137 24.55 -12.59 -13.20
CA LEU A 137 23.82 -13.84 -13.41
C LEU A 137 24.52 -15.07 -12.79
N ASP A 138 25.38 -14.85 -11.79
CA ASP A 138 26.19 -15.83 -11.08
C ASP A 138 25.63 -16.22 -9.70
N ALA A 139 24.59 -15.52 -9.24
CA ALA A 139 23.91 -15.79 -7.97
C ALA A 139 22.39 -15.55 -8.07
N VAL A 140 21.61 -16.36 -7.35
CA VAL A 140 20.18 -16.13 -7.12
C VAL A 140 20.03 -15.26 -5.86
N GLU A 141 19.52 -14.05 -6.02
CA GLU A 141 19.31 -13.10 -4.91
C GLU A 141 17.96 -13.34 -4.22
N ILE A 142 16.91 -13.60 -5.00
CA ILE A 142 15.55 -13.80 -4.52
C ILE A 142 14.94 -14.96 -5.29
N ARG A 143 14.24 -15.85 -4.58
CA ARG A 143 13.44 -16.92 -5.19
C ARG A 143 12.03 -16.90 -4.62
N GLU A 144 11.06 -16.70 -5.49
CA GLU A 144 9.64 -16.63 -5.14
C GLU A 144 8.90 -17.80 -5.77
N ALA A 145 7.99 -18.44 -5.01
CA ALA A 145 7.04 -19.38 -5.60
C ALA A 145 5.99 -18.62 -6.42
N VAL A 146 5.52 -19.21 -7.52
CA VAL A 146 4.45 -18.60 -8.36
C VAL A 146 3.16 -19.42 -8.36
N ASN A 147 3.18 -20.67 -7.91
CA ASN A 147 1.98 -21.48 -7.66
C ASN A 147 2.16 -22.43 -6.45
N PRO A 148 2.47 -21.89 -5.25
CA PRO A 148 2.72 -22.69 -4.06
C PRO A 148 1.46 -23.43 -3.58
N PRO A 149 1.57 -24.56 -2.88
CA PRO A 149 0.40 -25.18 -2.25
C PRO A 149 -0.23 -24.23 -1.20
N VAL A 150 -1.55 -24.32 -1.05
CA VAL A 150 -2.27 -23.56 -0.02
C VAL A 150 -1.91 -24.11 1.36
N PRO A 151 -1.56 -23.26 2.35
CA PRO A 151 -1.31 -23.69 3.71
C PRO A 151 -2.50 -24.48 4.29
N ALA A 152 -2.21 -25.52 5.06
CA ALA A 152 -3.22 -26.18 5.87
C ALA A 152 -3.72 -25.24 6.98
N MET A 153 -4.90 -25.53 7.53
CA MET A 153 -5.33 -24.91 8.80
C MET A 153 -4.31 -25.26 9.88
N LEU A 154 -3.89 -24.28 10.69
CA LEU A 154 -3.03 -24.56 11.84
C LEU A 154 -3.84 -25.31 12.90
N GLU A 155 -3.31 -26.42 13.42
CA GLU A 155 -3.94 -27.17 14.52
C GLU A 155 -4.07 -26.27 15.76
N GLY A 156 -5.29 -26.10 16.28
CA GLY A 156 -5.59 -25.18 17.38
C GLY A 156 -6.23 -23.85 16.96
N GLU A 157 -6.36 -23.58 15.66
CA GLU A 157 -7.26 -22.55 15.11
C GLU A 157 -8.65 -23.14 14.80
N GLU A 158 -9.20 -23.95 15.70
CA GLU A 158 -10.65 -23.84 15.88
C GLU A 158 -10.91 -22.38 16.25
N SER A 159 -11.97 -21.79 15.71
CA SER A 159 -12.33 -20.41 15.99
C SER A 159 -12.82 -20.22 17.44
N GLU A 160 -12.06 -20.68 18.43
CA GLU A 160 -12.27 -20.41 19.84
C GLU A 160 -11.98 -18.92 20.06
N GLY A 161 -13.03 -18.12 19.95
CA GLY A 161 -13.02 -16.69 20.29
C GLY A 161 -13.71 -15.74 19.32
N ARG A 162 -14.17 -16.20 18.13
CA ARG A 162 -14.90 -15.33 17.18
C ARG A 162 -16.26 -15.92 16.83
N GLY A 163 -17.13 -16.04 17.83
CA GLY A 163 -18.52 -16.47 17.64
C GLY A 163 -19.31 -15.48 16.76
N GLY A 164 -20.02 -16.02 15.76
CA GLY A 164 -20.88 -15.26 14.83
C GLY A 164 -20.87 -15.85 13.41
N PRO A 165 -21.92 -15.60 12.60
CA PRO A 165 -21.93 -15.99 11.18
C PRO A 165 -20.85 -15.21 10.42
N ARG A 166 -19.97 -15.92 9.69
CA ARG A 166 -18.93 -15.30 8.87
C ARG A 166 -19.45 -15.10 7.44
N VAL A 167 -19.22 -13.92 6.89
CA VAL A 167 -19.65 -13.59 5.52
C VAL A 167 -18.52 -13.88 4.54
N ALA A 168 -18.77 -14.76 3.58
CA ALA A 168 -17.84 -15.02 2.48
C ALA A 168 -17.92 -13.90 1.44
N VAL A 169 -16.76 -13.34 1.07
CA VAL A 169 -16.63 -12.33 0.03
C VAL A 169 -15.65 -12.84 -1.02
N ALA A 170 -16.13 -12.96 -2.26
CA ALA A 170 -15.25 -13.32 -3.37
C ALA A 170 -14.44 -12.12 -3.84
N VAL A 171 -13.15 -12.32 -4.02
CA VAL A 171 -12.26 -11.37 -4.68
C VAL A 171 -11.82 -11.98 -6.00
N VAL A 172 -12.40 -11.48 -7.09
CA VAL A 172 -12.04 -11.86 -8.46
C VAL A 172 -10.94 -10.90 -8.92
N ASP A 173 -9.70 -11.35 -8.93
CA ASP A 173 -8.52 -10.50 -9.17
C ASP A 173 -7.35 -11.37 -9.69
N ALA A 174 -6.12 -10.85 -9.67
CA ALA A 174 -4.90 -11.53 -10.08
C ALA A 174 -4.51 -12.77 -9.23
N GLY A 175 -5.35 -13.18 -8.28
CA GLY A 175 -5.08 -14.16 -7.22
C GLY A 175 -4.69 -13.48 -5.91
N VAL A 176 -4.43 -14.25 -4.85
CA VAL A 176 -4.05 -13.71 -3.53
C VAL A 176 -2.83 -14.46 -2.99
N ASN A 177 -1.85 -13.73 -2.41
CA ASN A 177 -0.78 -14.36 -1.66
C ASN A 177 -1.26 -14.88 -0.30
N TYR A 178 -1.85 -16.07 -0.32
CA TYR A 178 -2.31 -16.77 0.88
C TYR A 178 -1.19 -17.32 1.78
N LEU A 179 0.09 -17.07 1.47
CA LEU A 179 1.19 -17.41 2.37
C LEU A 179 1.37 -16.35 3.47
N LEU A 180 0.73 -15.18 3.34
CA LEU A 180 0.74 -14.15 4.36
C LEU A 180 -0.20 -14.55 5.51
N PRO A 181 0.24 -14.54 6.79
CA PRO A 181 -0.61 -14.94 7.93
C PRO A 181 -1.95 -14.20 7.98
N VAL A 182 -1.91 -12.87 7.79
CA VAL A 182 -3.10 -12.00 7.78
C VAL A 182 -4.17 -12.41 6.75
N ILE A 183 -3.77 -13.12 5.69
CA ILE A 183 -4.66 -13.66 4.67
C ILE A 183 -5.01 -15.11 4.96
N ALA A 184 -4.03 -15.93 5.30
CA ALA A 184 -4.18 -17.37 5.52
C ALA A 184 -5.26 -17.69 6.57
N GLU A 185 -5.26 -16.94 7.68
CA GLU A 185 -6.22 -17.05 8.80
C GLU A 185 -7.67 -16.68 8.38
N ARG A 186 -7.82 -16.00 7.25
CA ARG A 186 -9.10 -15.43 6.78
C ARG A 186 -9.65 -16.12 5.54
N LEU A 187 -8.97 -17.12 5.00
CA LEU A 187 -9.47 -17.90 3.88
C LEU A 187 -10.76 -18.63 4.25
N ALA A 188 -11.77 -18.51 3.40
CA ALA A 188 -12.96 -19.34 3.49
C ALA A 188 -12.61 -20.78 3.10
N ARG A 189 -13.10 -21.74 3.89
CA ARG A 189 -12.82 -23.17 3.70
C ARG A 189 -14.08 -23.99 3.88
N ARG A 190 -14.15 -25.10 3.15
CA ARG A 190 -15.13 -26.17 3.35
C ARG A 190 -14.80 -26.95 4.62
N ALA A 191 -15.75 -27.75 5.08
CA ALA A 191 -15.59 -28.59 6.28
C ALA A 191 -14.44 -29.60 6.18
N ASN A 192 -14.04 -29.99 4.97
CA ASN A 192 -12.90 -30.87 4.72
C ASN A 192 -11.54 -30.15 4.71
N GLY A 193 -11.50 -28.84 4.99
CA GLY A 193 -10.29 -28.01 5.05
C GLY A 193 -9.85 -27.40 3.70
N GLU A 194 -10.48 -27.80 2.59
CA GLU A 194 -10.21 -27.21 1.28
C GLU A 194 -10.70 -25.77 1.22
N ILE A 195 -9.94 -24.88 0.58
CA ILE A 195 -10.41 -23.50 0.38
C ILE A 195 -11.62 -23.44 -0.54
N LEU A 196 -12.47 -22.44 -0.33
CA LEU A 196 -13.34 -21.93 -1.37
C LEU A 196 -12.51 -21.08 -2.35
N GLY A 197 -13.03 -20.89 -3.55
CA GLY A 197 -12.32 -20.18 -4.61
C GLY A 197 -11.50 -21.10 -5.51
N PHE A 198 -11.04 -20.55 -6.64
CA PHE A 198 -10.40 -21.34 -7.69
C PHE A 198 -9.49 -20.48 -8.57
N ASP A 199 -8.42 -21.07 -9.07
CA ASP A 199 -7.54 -20.47 -10.07
C ASP A 199 -8.03 -20.83 -11.47
N TYR A 200 -8.71 -19.89 -12.12
CA TYR A 200 -9.21 -20.12 -13.48
C TYR A 200 -8.17 -19.86 -14.58
N TRP A 201 -6.96 -19.44 -14.21
CA TRP A 201 -5.83 -19.40 -15.13
C TRP A 201 -5.11 -20.75 -15.17
N ASP A 202 -4.71 -21.27 -14.01
CA ASP A 202 -3.92 -22.51 -13.89
C ASP A 202 -4.79 -23.79 -13.78
N LEU A 203 -6.10 -23.60 -13.63
CA LEU A 203 -7.15 -24.61 -13.49
C LEU A 203 -6.92 -25.53 -12.30
N ASP A 204 -6.62 -24.93 -11.15
CA ASP A 204 -6.42 -25.62 -9.89
C ASP A 204 -6.99 -24.82 -8.70
N ARG A 205 -6.90 -25.39 -7.50
CA ARG A 205 -7.37 -24.76 -6.24
C ARG A 205 -6.28 -23.90 -5.59
N ARG A 206 -5.45 -23.22 -6.39
CA ARG A 206 -4.34 -22.39 -5.92
C ARG A 206 -4.38 -21.01 -6.57
N PRO A 207 -5.40 -20.18 -6.27
CA PRO A 207 -5.56 -18.84 -6.84
C PRO A 207 -4.53 -17.86 -6.27
N PHE A 208 -3.26 -18.10 -6.58
CA PHE A 208 -2.12 -17.36 -6.06
C PHE A 208 -1.91 -16.08 -6.88
N ASP A 209 -1.49 -14.99 -6.23
CA ASP A 209 -1.37 -13.67 -6.84
C ASP A 209 -0.16 -13.56 -7.78
N ALA A 210 -0.15 -14.33 -8.87
CA ALA A 210 0.97 -14.46 -9.81
C ALA A 210 0.54 -14.31 -11.26
N ASN A 211 -0.47 -13.48 -11.52
CA ASN A 211 -1.06 -13.38 -12.85
C ASN A 211 -0.05 -12.87 -13.90
N PRO A 212 0.26 -13.65 -14.95
CA PRO A 212 1.34 -13.33 -15.88
C PRO A 212 0.88 -12.49 -17.09
N VAL A 213 -0.38 -12.01 -17.13
CA VAL A 213 -1.00 -11.35 -18.30
C VAL A 213 -0.17 -10.21 -18.90
N ARG A 214 0.53 -9.43 -18.07
CA ARG A 214 1.44 -8.36 -18.53
C ARG A 214 2.83 -8.88 -18.83
N SER A 215 3.34 -9.73 -17.94
CA SER A 215 4.66 -10.34 -18.05
C SER A 215 4.76 -11.52 -17.09
N PRO A 216 5.26 -12.68 -17.53
CA PRO A 216 5.51 -13.80 -16.63
C PRO A 216 6.71 -13.54 -15.70
N PHE A 217 7.63 -12.63 -16.06
CA PHE A 217 8.74 -12.21 -15.20
C PHE A 217 8.38 -11.05 -14.26
N PHE A 218 7.28 -10.34 -14.54
CA PHE A 218 6.76 -9.26 -13.69
C PHE A 218 5.25 -9.46 -13.52
N PRO A 219 4.84 -10.53 -12.82
CA PRO A 219 3.43 -10.84 -12.65
C PRO A 219 2.71 -9.67 -11.98
N GLN A 220 1.44 -9.49 -12.35
CA GLN A 220 0.56 -8.55 -11.66
C GLN A 220 0.28 -9.09 -10.26
N ARG A 221 0.45 -8.23 -9.25
CA ARG A 221 0.33 -8.56 -7.82
C ARG A 221 -0.76 -7.71 -7.13
N HIS A 222 -1.93 -7.63 -7.77
CA HIS A 222 -2.98 -6.69 -7.38
C HIS A 222 -3.95 -7.30 -6.36
N GLY A 223 -4.24 -8.59 -6.47
CA GLY A 223 -5.27 -9.22 -5.64
C GLY A 223 -4.89 -9.36 -4.17
N THR A 224 -3.59 -9.46 -3.84
CA THR A 224 -3.14 -9.40 -2.44
C THR A 224 -3.43 -8.05 -1.80
N GLN A 225 -3.26 -6.96 -2.57
CA GLN A 225 -3.50 -5.60 -2.08
C GLN A 225 -4.99 -5.40 -1.80
N THR A 226 -5.86 -5.76 -2.74
CA THR A 226 -7.33 -5.67 -2.59
C THR A 226 -7.83 -6.56 -1.46
N ALA A 227 -7.37 -7.81 -1.37
CA ALA A 227 -7.72 -8.71 -0.28
C ALA A 227 -7.31 -8.16 1.10
N SER A 228 -6.11 -7.58 1.22
CA SER A 228 -5.66 -7.01 2.50
C SER A 228 -6.52 -5.82 2.95
N LEU A 229 -6.98 -4.98 2.01
CA LEU A 229 -7.88 -3.87 2.31
C LEU A 229 -9.25 -4.38 2.75
N LEU A 230 -9.81 -5.36 2.04
CA LEU A 230 -11.08 -5.98 2.37
C LEU A 230 -11.06 -6.54 3.79
N LEU A 231 -10.02 -7.29 4.15
CA LEU A 231 -9.92 -7.91 5.47
C LEU A 231 -9.72 -6.89 6.59
N ARG A 232 -9.14 -5.72 6.29
CA ARG A 232 -9.03 -4.62 7.26
C ARG A 232 -10.36 -3.90 7.45
N GLU A 233 -11.10 -3.62 6.38
CA GLU A 233 -12.37 -2.89 6.46
C GLU A 233 -13.57 -3.78 6.83
N ALA A 234 -13.50 -5.08 6.58
CA ALA A 234 -14.48 -6.08 7.03
C ALA A 234 -13.81 -7.19 7.88
N PRO A 235 -13.50 -6.91 9.16
CA PRO A 235 -12.75 -7.83 10.04
C PRO A 235 -13.42 -9.17 10.36
N ARG A 236 -14.66 -9.39 9.95
CA ARG A 236 -15.42 -10.66 10.09
C ARG A 236 -15.70 -11.36 8.74
N ALA A 237 -15.30 -10.75 7.62
CA ALA A 237 -15.39 -11.37 6.30
C ALA A 237 -14.37 -12.51 6.10
N GLN A 238 -14.79 -13.60 5.48
CA GLN A 238 -13.91 -14.63 4.98
C GLN A 238 -13.62 -14.40 3.49
N LEU A 239 -12.36 -14.53 3.13
CA LEU A 239 -11.88 -14.29 1.77
C LEU A 239 -12.08 -15.54 0.91
N VAL A 240 -12.75 -15.38 -0.23
CA VAL A 240 -12.82 -16.39 -1.29
C VAL A 240 -12.02 -15.89 -2.51
N PRO A 241 -10.76 -16.32 -2.69
CA PRO A 241 -9.95 -15.84 -3.80
C PRO A 241 -10.31 -16.55 -5.11
N TYR A 242 -10.61 -15.79 -6.16
CA TYR A 242 -10.67 -16.31 -7.53
C TYR A 242 -9.64 -15.59 -8.39
N ARG A 243 -8.73 -16.36 -9.02
CA ARG A 243 -7.85 -15.81 -10.04
C ARG A 243 -8.57 -15.82 -11.38
N TYR A 244 -8.79 -14.65 -11.95
CA TYR A 244 -9.67 -14.48 -13.10
C TYR A 244 -9.14 -15.19 -14.39
N PRO A 245 -10.05 -15.65 -15.27
CA PRO A 245 -9.78 -16.52 -16.40
C PRO A 245 -9.22 -15.77 -17.62
N ARG A 246 -8.08 -15.10 -17.52
CA ARG A 246 -7.34 -14.76 -18.75
C ARG A 246 -6.46 -15.94 -19.20
N PRO A 247 -6.19 -16.09 -20.51
CA PRO A 247 -6.77 -15.34 -21.62
C PRO A 247 -8.22 -15.76 -21.97
N ASP A 248 -8.72 -16.87 -21.45
CA ASP A 248 -10.03 -17.45 -21.81
C ASP A 248 -11.20 -16.94 -20.96
N MET A 249 -11.62 -15.70 -21.23
CA MET A 249 -12.66 -15.02 -20.44
C MET A 249 -14.04 -15.69 -20.49
N MET A 250 -14.26 -16.70 -21.36
CA MET A 250 -15.50 -17.47 -21.39
C MET A 250 -15.74 -18.23 -20.08
N ARG A 251 -14.68 -18.60 -19.36
CA ARG A 251 -14.76 -19.28 -18.05
C ARG A 251 -15.25 -18.37 -16.92
N MET A 252 -15.53 -17.10 -17.20
CA MET A 252 -16.17 -16.24 -16.21
C MET A 252 -17.58 -16.74 -15.85
N ALA A 253 -18.25 -17.45 -16.78
CA ALA A 253 -19.50 -18.14 -16.48
C ALA A 253 -19.28 -19.22 -15.41
N ASP A 254 -18.31 -20.11 -15.61
CA ASP A 254 -17.98 -21.18 -14.65
C ASP A 254 -17.61 -20.61 -13.27
N LEU A 255 -16.83 -19.51 -13.23
CA LEU A 255 -16.47 -18.83 -11.99
C LEU A 255 -17.69 -18.35 -11.20
N ILE A 256 -18.67 -17.74 -11.89
CA ILE A 256 -19.90 -17.25 -11.26
C ILE A 256 -20.74 -18.42 -10.76
N GLU A 257 -20.89 -19.48 -11.55
CA GLU A 257 -21.64 -20.68 -11.18
C GLU A 257 -21.01 -21.36 -9.94
N ASP A 258 -19.67 -21.46 -9.89
CA ASP A 258 -18.95 -21.95 -8.71
C ASP A 258 -19.21 -21.09 -7.47
N ALA A 259 -19.14 -19.76 -7.61
CA ALA A 259 -19.40 -18.85 -6.51
C ALA A 259 -20.85 -18.94 -6.02
N ALA A 260 -21.81 -19.08 -6.93
CA ALA A 260 -23.22 -19.27 -6.62
C ALA A 260 -23.47 -20.60 -5.91
N ALA A 261 -22.84 -21.69 -6.38
CA ALA A 261 -22.92 -23.01 -5.77
C ALA A 261 -22.32 -23.04 -4.35
N ASP A 262 -21.28 -22.24 -4.10
CA ASP A 262 -20.69 -22.03 -2.77
C ASP A 262 -21.50 -21.03 -1.90
N GLY A 263 -22.63 -20.50 -2.40
CA GLY A 263 -23.54 -19.61 -1.67
C GLY A 263 -23.00 -18.20 -1.44
N ILE A 264 -22.04 -17.76 -2.25
CA ILE A 264 -21.39 -16.46 -2.10
C ILE A 264 -22.31 -15.37 -2.64
N VAL A 265 -22.58 -14.35 -1.81
CA VAL A 265 -23.47 -13.24 -2.18
C VAL A 265 -22.71 -12.05 -2.75
N ILE A 266 -21.43 -11.83 -2.38
CA ILE A 266 -20.69 -10.61 -2.72
C ILE A 266 -19.45 -10.97 -3.53
N LEU A 267 -19.31 -10.36 -4.71
CA LEU A 267 -18.15 -10.50 -5.59
C LEU A 267 -17.54 -9.13 -5.86
N ASN A 268 -16.34 -8.91 -5.34
CA ASN A 268 -15.51 -7.77 -5.71
C ASN A 268 -14.78 -8.06 -7.03
N MET A 269 -14.92 -7.15 -8.00
CA MET A 269 -14.32 -7.24 -9.32
C MET A 269 -13.55 -5.96 -9.65
N SER A 270 -12.29 -5.93 -9.22
CA SER A 270 -11.36 -4.81 -9.47
C SER A 270 -10.60 -5.01 -10.79
N LEU A 271 -11.32 -5.33 -11.87
CA LEU A 271 -10.75 -5.60 -13.19
C LEU A 271 -11.65 -5.09 -14.32
N GLY A 272 -11.07 -4.87 -15.50
CA GLY A 272 -11.82 -4.38 -16.65
C GLY A 272 -11.05 -4.43 -17.97
N SER A 273 -11.75 -4.25 -19.08
CA SER A 273 -11.17 -4.08 -20.41
C SER A 273 -12.02 -3.17 -21.30
N ASN A 274 -11.48 -2.76 -22.45
CA ASN A 274 -12.21 -1.96 -23.44
C ASN A 274 -12.96 -2.82 -24.46
N ARG A 275 -13.07 -4.14 -24.23
CA ARG A 275 -13.56 -5.13 -25.21
C ARG A 275 -14.81 -5.80 -24.68
N ALA A 276 -15.98 -5.35 -25.13
CA ALA A 276 -17.28 -5.87 -24.68
C ALA A 276 -17.41 -7.39 -24.91
N GLU A 277 -16.85 -7.89 -26.02
CA GLU A 277 -16.91 -9.29 -26.39
C GLU A 277 -16.21 -10.23 -25.39
N GLU A 278 -15.24 -9.73 -24.62
CA GLU A 278 -14.59 -10.51 -23.56
C GLU A 278 -15.51 -10.77 -22.36
N TRP A 279 -16.61 -10.02 -22.23
CA TRP A 279 -17.48 -10.01 -21.05
C TRP A 279 -18.86 -10.64 -21.27
N GLN A 280 -19.13 -11.21 -22.44
CA GLN A 280 -20.44 -11.81 -22.75
C GLN A 280 -20.79 -12.97 -21.82
N ALA A 281 -19.81 -13.82 -21.47
CA ALA A 281 -20.01 -14.93 -20.54
C ALA A 281 -20.33 -14.43 -19.12
N PHE A 282 -19.60 -13.40 -18.67
CA PHE A 282 -19.87 -12.71 -17.41
C PHE A 282 -21.28 -12.12 -17.38
N GLU A 283 -21.63 -11.32 -18.39
CA GLU A 283 -22.91 -10.62 -18.47
C GLU A 283 -24.09 -11.59 -18.34
N LYS A 284 -24.04 -12.70 -19.11
CA LYS A 284 -25.08 -13.71 -19.10
C LYS A 284 -25.18 -14.43 -17.74
N ALA A 285 -24.06 -14.82 -17.15
CA ALA A 285 -24.05 -15.53 -15.88
C ALA A 285 -24.46 -14.61 -14.71
N ALA A 286 -23.93 -13.38 -14.65
CA ALA A 286 -24.28 -12.41 -13.64
C ALA A 286 -25.77 -12.05 -13.68
N ALA A 287 -26.37 -11.92 -14.87
CA ALA A 287 -27.80 -11.69 -15.03
C ALA A 287 -28.67 -12.89 -14.59
N ALA A 288 -28.13 -14.11 -14.63
CA ALA A 288 -28.81 -15.32 -14.18
C ALA A 288 -28.83 -15.47 -12.65
N HIS A 289 -27.99 -14.70 -11.94
CA HIS A 289 -27.86 -14.71 -10.48
C HIS A 289 -28.21 -13.35 -9.85
N PRO A 290 -29.49 -12.91 -9.94
CA PRO A 290 -29.93 -11.63 -9.40
C PRO A 290 -29.76 -11.51 -7.88
N GLU A 291 -29.55 -12.62 -7.16
CA GLU A 291 -29.30 -12.66 -5.74
C GLU A 291 -27.86 -12.25 -5.35
N MET A 292 -26.91 -12.34 -6.27
CA MET A 292 -25.48 -12.03 -6.07
C MET A 292 -25.18 -10.58 -6.42
N LEU A 293 -24.45 -9.88 -5.55
CA LEU A 293 -23.98 -8.51 -5.74
C LEU A 293 -22.58 -8.50 -6.37
N PHE A 294 -22.47 -7.88 -7.54
CA PHE A 294 -21.20 -7.66 -8.23
C PHE A 294 -20.72 -6.22 -8.02
N VAL A 295 -19.68 -6.02 -7.23
CA VAL A 295 -19.10 -4.69 -6.99
C VAL A 295 -17.92 -4.49 -7.95
N VAL A 296 -18.06 -3.56 -8.89
CA VAL A 296 -17.15 -3.42 -10.04
C VAL A 296 -16.44 -2.07 -10.01
N SER A 297 -15.12 -2.06 -10.24
CA SER A 297 -14.38 -0.80 -10.36
C SER A 297 -14.63 -0.11 -11.70
N ALA A 298 -14.84 1.21 -11.70
CA ALA A 298 -15.05 2.01 -12.92
C ALA A 298 -13.78 2.13 -13.81
N GLY A 299 -12.59 1.87 -13.26
CA GLY A 299 -11.31 1.99 -13.95
C GLY A 299 -10.62 3.34 -13.74
N ASN A 300 -9.33 3.40 -14.09
CA ASN A 300 -8.43 4.51 -13.75
C ASN A 300 -7.72 5.09 -15.00
N ASN A 301 -8.49 5.48 -16.02
CA ASN A 301 -7.96 6.09 -17.25
C ASN A 301 -8.36 7.56 -17.45
N GLY A 302 -9.01 8.17 -16.47
CA GLY A 302 -9.38 9.58 -16.48
C GLY A 302 -10.36 9.93 -17.59
N ARG A 303 -11.36 9.09 -17.83
CA ARG A 303 -12.34 9.28 -18.91
C ARG A 303 -13.79 9.06 -18.46
N ASP A 304 -14.69 9.66 -19.22
CA ASP A 304 -16.12 9.43 -19.14
C ASP A 304 -16.48 8.08 -19.79
N ILE A 305 -16.91 7.11 -18.99
CA ILE A 305 -17.25 5.76 -19.45
C ILE A 305 -18.66 5.63 -20.03
N ASP A 306 -19.52 6.66 -19.91
CA ASP A 306 -20.76 6.72 -20.69
C ASP A 306 -20.45 6.96 -22.18
N SER A 307 -19.35 7.68 -22.46
CA SER A 307 -18.88 7.96 -23.82
C SER A 307 -17.80 6.98 -24.33
N GLN A 308 -16.96 6.47 -23.43
CA GLN A 308 -15.83 5.59 -23.74
C GLN A 308 -15.83 4.37 -22.80
N PRO A 309 -16.67 3.36 -23.08
CA PRO A 309 -17.02 2.32 -22.12
C PRO A 309 -15.84 1.49 -21.64
N VAL A 310 -15.92 1.05 -20.39
CA VAL A 310 -15.08 0.00 -19.78
C VAL A 310 -16.01 -1.12 -19.37
N TYR A 311 -15.65 -2.36 -19.68
CA TYR A 311 -16.43 -3.55 -19.32
C TYR A 311 -15.74 -4.28 -18.16
N PRO A 312 -16.50 -4.77 -17.15
CA PRO A 312 -17.95 -4.90 -17.15
C PRO A 312 -18.71 -3.66 -16.65
N ALA A 313 -18.01 -2.60 -16.22
CA ALA A 313 -18.62 -1.40 -15.64
C ALA A 313 -19.75 -0.77 -16.48
N ALA A 314 -19.70 -0.88 -17.81
CA ALA A 314 -20.72 -0.34 -18.72
C ALA A 314 -21.88 -1.32 -19.05
N LEU A 315 -21.98 -2.50 -18.41
CA LEU A 315 -23.01 -3.51 -18.73
C LEU A 315 -24.41 -3.19 -18.17
N GLY A 316 -24.54 -2.29 -17.19
CA GLY A 316 -25.84 -1.83 -16.67
C GLY A 316 -26.72 -2.92 -16.02
N LEU A 317 -26.13 -3.95 -15.43
CA LEU A 317 -26.87 -5.02 -14.73
C LEU A 317 -27.41 -4.53 -13.39
N ALA A 318 -28.65 -4.92 -13.04
CA ALA A 318 -29.34 -4.45 -11.82
C ALA A 318 -28.69 -4.93 -10.51
N ASN A 319 -27.95 -6.03 -10.55
CA ASN A 319 -27.21 -6.61 -9.44
C ASN A 319 -25.71 -6.26 -9.48
N MET A 320 -25.33 -5.23 -10.25
CA MET A 320 -23.99 -4.68 -10.32
C MET A 320 -23.97 -3.30 -9.68
N LEU A 321 -22.90 -3.02 -8.93
CA LEU A 321 -22.65 -1.70 -8.33
C LEU A 321 -21.28 -1.21 -8.78
N VAL A 322 -21.27 -0.20 -9.65
CA VAL A 322 -20.06 0.36 -10.26
C VAL A 322 -19.53 1.52 -9.42
N VAL A 323 -18.29 1.38 -8.97
CA VAL A 323 -17.69 2.28 -8.00
C VAL A 323 -16.44 2.95 -8.59
N SER A 324 -16.36 4.27 -8.45
CA SER A 324 -15.16 5.03 -8.80
C SER A 324 -14.50 5.68 -7.57
N SER A 325 -13.19 5.92 -7.66
CA SER A 325 -12.46 6.62 -6.60
C SER A 325 -12.73 8.11 -6.66
N ALA A 326 -12.84 8.74 -5.49
CA ALA A 326 -13.13 10.16 -5.36
C ALA A 326 -12.19 10.87 -4.39
N ASP A 327 -12.08 12.19 -4.56
CA ASP A 327 -11.47 13.07 -3.57
C ASP A 327 -12.43 13.37 -2.41
N ALA A 328 -11.94 14.06 -1.38
CA ALA A 328 -12.74 14.41 -0.19
C ALA A 328 -13.95 15.32 -0.48
N SER A 329 -14.02 15.92 -1.67
CA SER A 329 -15.12 16.77 -2.13
C SER A 329 -16.17 16.03 -2.95
N GLY A 330 -16.02 14.71 -3.14
CA GLY A 330 -16.97 13.91 -3.93
C GLY A 330 -16.85 14.13 -5.44
N ARG A 331 -15.66 14.48 -5.92
CA ARG A 331 -15.31 14.48 -7.35
C ARG A 331 -14.44 13.27 -7.68
N PRO A 332 -14.46 12.75 -8.92
CA PRO A 332 -13.55 11.69 -9.34
C PRO A 332 -12.10 12.04 -9.01
N ALA A 333 -11.40 11.12 -8.36
CA ALA A 333 -9.98 11.28 -8.06
C ALA A 333 -9.16 11.36 -9.35
N LEU A 334 -7.93 11.88 -9.26
CA LEU A 334 -7.08 12.05 -10.44
C LEU A 334 -6.87 10.71 -11.16
N GLY A 335 -7.26 10.66 -12.44
CA GLY A 335 -7.16 9.47 -13.26
C GLY A 335 -8.32 8.47 -13.08
N SER A 336 -9.24 8.68 -12.15
CA SER A 336 -10.44 7.83 -12.03
C SER A 336 -11.43 8.11 -13.16
N ASN A 337 -12.11 7.05 -13.62
CA ASN A 337 -13.18 7.17 -14.60
C ASN A 337 -14.47 7.69 -13.95
N TRP A 338 -15.37 8.27 -14.73
CA TRP A 338 -16.67 8.76 -14.25
C TRP A 338 -17.75 8.48 -15.30
N GLY A 339 -19.01 8.63 -14.92
CA GLY A 339 -20.14 8.47 -15.84
C GLY A 339 -21.44 8.62 -15.08
N ARG A 340 -22.33 9.48 -15.53
CA ARG A 340 -23.64 9.68 -14.88
C ARG A 340 -24.48 8.42 -14.92
N GLU A 341 -24.36 7.65 -16.01
CA GLU A 341 -25.19 6.47 -16.25
C GLU A 341 -24.48 5.17 -15.86
N SER A 342 -23.16 5.09 -16.09
CA SER A 342 -22.40 3.85 -15.90
C SER A 342 -21.68 3.76 -14.56
N VAL A 343 -21.56 4.85 -13.78
CA VAL A 343 -20.97 4.82 -12.43
C VAL A 343 -22.05 5.08 -11.40
N ASP A 344 -22.24 4.16 -10.46
CA ASP A 344 -23.25 4.30 -9.42
C ASP A 344 -22.78 5.21 -8.29
N LEU A 345 -21.56 4.98 -7.80
CA LEU A 345 -21.03 5.63 -6.60
C LEU A 345 -19.60 6.15 -6.76
N LEU A 346 -19.36 7.28 -6.10
CA LEU A 346 -18.05 7.84 -5.82
C LEU A 346 -17.66 7.52 -4.36
N VAL A 347 -16.45 7.00 -4.14
CA VAL A 347 -15.97 6.60 -2.81
C VAL A 347 -14.51 7.02 -2.63
N PRO A 348 -14.09 7.61 -1.49
CA PRO A 348 -12.70 7.92 -1.26
C PRO A 348 -11.84 6.66 -1.24
N ALA A 349 -10.84 6.60 -2.11
CA ALA A 349 -9.95 5.45 -2.19
C ALA A 349 -8.55 5.87 -2.66
N GLU A 350 -8.12 7.06 -2.23
CA GLU A 350 -6.78 7.59 -2.45
C GLU A 350 -5.92 7.41 -1.20
N GLU A 351 -4.65 7.03 -1.40
CA GLU A 351 -3.70 6.81 -0.31
C GLU A 351 -4.18 5.77 0.73
N MET A 352 -4.86 4.72 0.27
CA MET A 352 -5.28 3.60 1.10
C MET A 352 -4.07 2.78 1.51
N LEU A 353 -3.90 2.52 2.79
CA LEU A 353 -2.87 1.59 3.27
C LEU A 353 -3.23 0.16 2.84
N VAL A 354 -2.30 -0.68 2.42
CA VAL A 354 -2.53 -2.10 2.12
C VAL A 354 -1.30 -2.91 2.45
N THR A 355 -1.45 -4.22 2.61
CA THR A 355 -0.34 -5.16 2.63
C THR A 355 -0.07 -5.64 1.21
N ASP A 356 1.13 -5.42 0.70
CA ASP A 356 1.54 -5.87 -0.63
C ASP A 356 1.88 -7.36 -0.67
N PHE A 357 2.17 -7.89 -1.87
CA PHE A 357 2.54 -9.29 -2.07
C PHE A 357 3.70 -9.77 -1.18
N SER A 358 4.64 -8.89 -0.82
CA SER A 358 5.79 -9.22 0.03
C SER A 358 5.49 -9.11 1.53
N GLY A 359 4.25 -8.80 1.91
CA GLY A 359 3.86 -8.56 3.30
C GLY A 359 4.21 -7.16 3.81
N ARG A 360 4.61 -6.23 2.94
CA ARG A 360 4.97 -4.86 3.32
C ARG A 360 3.78 -3.92 3.18
N LEU A 361 3.70 -2.94 4.07
CA LEU A 361 2.70 -1.89 3.97
C LEU A 361 3.00 -0.93 2.81
N ARG A 362 1.97 -0.57 2.05
CA ARG A 362 2.06 0.35 0.91
C ARG A 362 0.80 1.22 0.82
N LEU A 363 0.96 2.45 0.36
CA LEU A 363 -0.17 3.31 -0.02
C LEU A 363 -0.54 3.05 -1.49
N VAL A 364 -1.84 2.91 -1.73
CA VAL A 364 -2.41 2.63 -3.04
C VAL A 364 -3.65 3.50 -3.30
N SER A 365 -3.95 3.73 -4.57
CA SER A 365 -5.02 4.64 -5.02
C SER A 365 -5.79 4.04 -6.18
N GLY A 366 -7.08 4.41 -6.29
CA GLY A 366 -7.90 4.19 -7.47
C GLY A 366 -9.17 3.38 -7.24
N SER A 367 -10.01 3.32 -8.27
CA SER A 367 -11.35 2.69 -8.25
C SER A 367 -11.35 1.22 -7.85
N SER A 368 -10.26 0.49 -8.09
CA SER A 368 -10.06 -0.88 -7.59
C SER A 368 -10.28 -0.99 -6.08
N TYR A 369 -9.73 -0.04 -5.32
CA TYR A 369 -9.83 0.00 -3.87
C TYR A 369 -11.18 0.56 -3.44
N ALA A 370 -11.73 1.51 -4.18
CA ALA A 370 -13.10 2.02 -3.96
C ALA A 370 -14.14 0.88 -3.98
N ALA A 371 -14.06 0.00 -4.98
CA ALA A 371 -14.91 -1.20 -5.07
C ALA A 371 -14.72 -2.14 -3.88
N VAL A 372 -13.49 -2.32 -3.40
CA VAL A 372 -13.20 -3.14 -2.21
C VAL A 372 -13.84 -2.55 -0.95
N ARG A 373 -13.75 -1.22 -0.75
CA ARG A 373 -14.37 -0.55 0.42
C ARG A 373 -15.89 -0.76 0.44
N VAL A 374 -16.52 -0.68 -0.73
CA VAL A 374 -17.97 -0.95 -0.88
C VAL A 374 -18.29 -2.43 -0.65
N SER A 375 -17.44 -3.34 -1.14
CA SER A 375 -17.57 -4.78 -0.87
C SER A 375 -17.44 -5.11 0.62
N ALA A 376 -16.55 -4.41 1.34
CA ALA A 376 -16.39 -4.52 2.78
C ALA A 376 -17.65 -4.04 3.53
N LEU A 377 -18.21 -2.89 3.15
CA LEU A 377 -19.48 -2.40 3.67
C LEU A 377 -20.62 -3.39 3.40
N ALA A 378 -20.71 -3.94 2.18
CA ALA A 378 -21.71 -4.95 1.83
C ALA A 378 -21.58 -6.19 2.74
N ALA A 379 -20.35 -6.64 3.04
CA ALA A 379 -20.10 -7.79 3.90
C ALA A 379 -20.54 -7.53 5.34
N CYS A 380 -20.27 -6.34 5.86
CA CYS A 380 -20.74 -5.91 7.18
C CYS A 380 -22.28 -5.87 7.26
N LEU A 381 -22.95 -5.31 6.25
CA LEU A 381 -24.42 -5.27 6.21
C LEU A 381 -25.04 -6.67 6.14
N LEU A 382 -24.44 -7.56 5.34
CA LEU A 382 -24.88 -8.95 5.21
C LEU A 382 -24.65 -9.76 6.49
N GLU A 383 -23.64 -9.42 7.28
CA GLU A 383 -23.40 -10.07 8.57
C GLU A 383 -24.52 -9.82 9.57
N GLU A 384 -25.02 -8.58 9.64
CA GLU A 384 -26.18 -8.23 10.46
C GLU A 384 -27.50 -8.74 9.88
N ASN A 385 -27.54 -8.93 8.56
CA ASN A 385 -28.74 -9.29 7.83
C ASN A 385 -28.49 -10.46 6.86
N PRO A 386 -28.29 -11.71 7.34
CA PRO A 386 -27.83 -12.83 6.51
C PRO A 386 -28.75 -13.22 5.34
N ASP A 387 -30.03 -12.84 5.42
CA ASP A 387 -31.02 -13.10 4.37
C ASP A 387 -31.02 -12.03 3.26
N TRP A 388 -30.26 -10.94 3.41
CA TRP A 388 -30.17 -9.91 2.38
C TRP A 388 -29.44 -10.43 1.15
N ARG A 389 -29.88 -9.96 -0.02
CA ARG A 389 -29.33 -10.28 -1.34
C ARG A 389 -29.07 -8.99 -2.10
N ALA A 390 -28.54 -9.10 -3.31
CA ALA A 390 -28.06 -7.97 -4.10
C ALA A 390 -28.99 -6.75 -4.10
N GLU A 391 -30.28 -6.93 -4.37
CA GLU A 391 -31.25 -5.83 -4.41
C GLU A 391 -31.29 -5.01 -3.11
N ILE A 392 -31.45 -5.68 -1.96
CA ILE A 392 -31.55 -5.02 -0.65
C ILE A 392 -30.19 -4.47 -0.21
N LEU A 393 -29.10 -5.19 -0.47
CA LEU A 393 -27.75 -4.72 -0.18
C LEU A 393 -27.43 -3.45 -0.95
N THR A 394 -27.70 -3.44 -2.26
CA THR A 394 -27.50 -2.27 -3.12
C THR A 394 -28.32 -1.09 -2.61
N ALA A 395 -29.61 -1.27 -2.33
CA ALA A 395 -30.45 -0.20 -1.80
C ALA A 395 -29.89 0.36 -0.48
N ALA A 396 -29.51 -0.50 0.46
CA ALA A 396 -28.95 -0.08 1.74
C ALA A 396 -27.62 0.67 1.60
N ILE A 397 -26.76 0.30 0.65
CA ILE A 397 -25.51 1.01 0.36
C ILE A 397 -25.80 2.37 -0.27
N LEU A 398 -26.68 2.42 -1.27
CA LEU A 398 -27.03 3.65 -1.98
C LEU A 398 -27.72 4.69 -1.08
N GLU A 399 -28.55 4.25 -0.12
CA GLU A 399 -29.19 5.13 0.87
C GLU A 399 -28.19 5.89 1.76
N ARG A 400 -26.94 5.41 1.85
CA ARG A 400 -25.87 6.05 2.63
C ARG A 400 -25.09 7.10 1.82
N ALA A 401 -25.32 7.20 0.52
CA ALA A 401 -24.63 8.14 -0.34
C ALA A 401 -25.24 9.56 -0.24
N GLU A 402 -24.38 10.57 -0.26
CA GLU A 402 -24.76 11.95 -0.46
C GLU A 402 -25.18 12.13 -1.94
N ALA A 403 -26.45 12.46 -2.17
CA ALA A 403 -27.00 12.62 -3.52
C ALA A 403 -26.23 13.68 -4.33
N PRO A 404 -26.03 13.47 -5.64
CA PRO A 404 -25.21 14.35 -6.45
C PRO A 404 -25.87 15.73 -6.64
N ALA A 405 -25.06 16.78 -6.52
CA ALA A 405 -25.48 18.17 -6.59
C ALA A 405 -24.53 19.01 -7.45
N GLY A 406 -25.07 19.98 -8.18
CA GLY A 406 -24.28 20.82 -9.08
C GLY A 406 -23.52 19.98 -10.12
N GLU A 407 -22.21 20.22 -10.21
CA GLU A 407 -21.32 19.54 -11.17
C GLU A 407 -21.15 18.04 -10.90
N SER A 408 -21.36 17.56 -9.65
CA SER A 408 -21.18 16.13 -9.34
C SER A 408 -22.23 15.21 -9.96
N ARG A 409 -23.34 15.78 -10.48
CA ARG A 409 -24.36 15.04 -11.25
C ARG A 409 -23.84 14.48 -12.57
N ALA A 410 -22.70 14.96 -13.05
CA ALA A 410 -22.07 14.43 -14.25
C ALA A 410 -21.20 13.19 -13.98
N TYR A 411 -20.92 12.87 -12.71
CA TYR A 411 -19.87 11.90 -12.37
C TYR A 411 -20.37 10.53 -11.92
N SER A 412 -21.58 10.46 -11.36
CA SER A 412 -22.20 9.21 -10.89
C SER A 412 -23.72 9.35 -10.81
N ALA A 413 -24.43 8.22 -10.82
CA ALA A 413 -25.87 8.14 -10.74
C ALA A 413 -26.41 8.48 -9.35
N TYR A 414 -25.78 7.93 -8.29
CA TYR A 414 -26.29 8.00 -6.92
C TYR A 414 -25.45 8.87 -5.98
N GLY A 415 -24.27 9.32 -6.41
CA GLY A 415 -23.49 10.34 -5.71
C GLY A 415 -22.33 9.79 -4.91
N PHE A 416 -22.08 10.37 -3.74
CA PHE A 416 -20.83 10.22 -3.00
C PHE A 416 -21.02 9.55 -1.65
N LEU A 417 -20.41 8.38 -1.47
CA LEU A 417 -20.35 7.68 -0.18
C LEU A 417 -19.05 8.08 0.52
N ARG A 418 -19.15 9.08 1.41
CA ARG A 418 -18.02 9.74 2.07
C ARG A 418 -17.12 8.80 2.84
N ASP A 419 -17.71 7.88 3.62
CA ASP A 419 -16.93 6.92 4.36
C ASP A 419 -17.69 5.60 4.56
N PRO A 420 -17.46 4.60 3.67
CA PRO A 420 -17.96 3.25 3.85
C PRO A 420 -17.56 2.61 5.18
N GLY A 421 -16.43 3.02 5.78
CA GLY A 421 -15.89 2.45 7.01
C GLY A 421 -16.38 3.11 8.30
N ALA A 422 -17.02 4.28 8.23
CA ALA A 422 -17.53 5.01 9.41
C ALA A 422 -19.01 4.74 9.70
N ASP A 423 -19.59 3.62 9.24
CA ASP A 423 -20.90 3.19 9.73
C ASP A 423 -20.78 2.78 11.21
N GLN A 424 -20.77 3.80 12.10
CA GLN A 424 -20.83 3.68 13.56
C GLN A 424 -22.20 3.21 14.05
N ARG A 425 -23.09 2.82 13.14
CA ARG A 425 -24.32 2.08 13.45
C ARG A 425 -24.12 0.62 13.06
N GLY A 426 -23.64 -0.17 14.00
CA GLY A 426 -23.79 -1.63 14.02
C GLY A 426 -22.86 -2.44 13.10
N ALA A 427 -22.82 -2.15 11.80
CA ALA A 427 -22.42 -3.17 10.82
C ALA A 427 -20.90 -3.43 10.72
N CYS A 428 -20.08 -2.37 10.70
CA CYS A 428 -18.61 -2.47 10.74
C CYS A 428 -18.08 -1.79 12.01
N ALA A 429 -18.64 -2.06 13.19
CA ALA A 429 -17.91 -1.76 14.41
C ALA A 429 -16.56 -2.48 14.28
N ALA A 430 -15.52 -1.71 13.92
CA ALA A 430 -14.19 -2.23 13.66
C ALA A 430 -13.86 -3.19 14.80
N MET A 431 -13.21 -4.32 14.49
CA MET A 431 -12.54 -5.07 15.56
C MET A 431 -11.87 -4.04 16.47
N PRO A 432 -12.00 -4.19 17.82
CA PRO A 432 -11.54 -3.19 18.76
C PRO A 432 -10.18 -2.71 18.28
N ARG A 433 -10.08 -1.39 18.02
CA ARG A 433 -8.86 -0.79 17.48
C ARG A 433 -7.69 -1.40 18.26
N GLU A 434 -6.71 -2.01 17.59
CA GLU A 434 -5.56 -2.57 18.31
C GLU A 434 -4.93 -1.50 19.20
N VAL A 435 -5.05 -0.24 18.79
CA VAL A 435 -4.72 0.97 19.54
C VAL A 435 -5.98 1.62 20.11
N VAL A 436 -6.17 1.57 21.42
CA VAL A 436 -7.31 2.18 22.13
C VAL A 436 -6.82 3.35 22.98
N GLU A 437 -7.47 4.51 22.87
CA GLU A 437 -7.26 5.58 23.86
C GLU A 437 -7.94 5.17 25.17
N SER A 438 -7.13 4.79 26.16
CA SER A 438 -7.61 4.33 27.47
C SER A 438 -7.98 5.50 28.39
N ALA A 439 -7.34 6.66 28.22
CA ALA A 439 -7.67 7.88 28.95
C ALA A 439 -7.25 9.16 28.23
N ARG A 440 -7.89 10.27 28.59
CA ARG A 440 -7.52 11.63 28.17
C ARG A 440 -7.52 12.58 29.35
N PHE A 441 -6.48 13.39 29.46
CA PHE A 441 -6.33 14.44 30.46
C PHE A 441 -6.00 15.76 29.80
N LEU A 442 -6.31 16.84 30.52
CA LEU A 442 -5.95 18.19 30.16
C LEU A 442 -5.11 18.74 31.31
N TRP A 443 -3.84 19.06 31.06
CA TRP A 443 -2.96 19.67 32.05
C TRP A 443 -2.83 21.15 31.78
N THR A 444 -2.86 21.93 32.84
CA THR A 444 -2.64 23.37 32.85
C THR A 444 -1.26 23.70 33.43
N ALA A 445 -0.88 24.98 33.39
CA ALA A 445 0.36 25.43 34.03
C ALA A 445 0.43 25.08 35.54
N ALA A 446 -0.70 25.10 36.26
CA ALA A 446 -0.75 24.72 37.68
C ALA A 446 -0.48 23.22 37.91
N ASP A 447 -0.93 22.37 36.98
CA ASP A 447 -0.69 20.92 37.04
C ASP A 447 0.79 20.56 36.83
N LEU A 448 1.59 21.45 36.23
CA LEU A 448 3.03 21.26 36.03
C LEU A 448 3.86 21.67 37.26
N THR A 449 3.39 22.61 38.07
CA THR A 449 4.12 23.12 39.25
C THR A 449 3.79 22.38 40.54
N GLY A 450 2.68 21.61 40.56
CA GLY A 450 2.26 20.85 41.75
C GLY A 450 1.69 21.73 42.88
N GLU A 451 1.42 23.00 42.61
CA GLU A 451 0.77 23.91 43.54
C GLU A 451 -0.74 23.75 43.42
N GLY A 452 -1.37 23.14 44.43
CA GLY A 452 -2.84 23.02 44.51
C GLY A 452 -3.51 24.40 44.54
N GLU A 453 -4.77 24.45 44.09
CA GLU A 453 -5.64 25.62 44.00
C GLU A 453 -5.42 26.63 45.16
N GLY A 454 -4.59 27.64 44.88
CA GLY A 454 -4.18 28.66 45.83
C GLY A 454 -3.92 29.96 45.09
N GLU A 455 -4.88 30.88 45.24
CA GLU A 455 -4.81 32.32 44.96
C GLU A 455 -4.01 32.78 43.73
N GLY A 456 -4.75 33.00 42.63
CA GLY A 456 -4.47 33.91 41.52
C GLY A 456 -3.12 34.62 41.52
N GLN A 457 -2.08 33.94 41.03
CA GLN A 457 -0.86 34.61 40.59
C GLN A 457 -1.14 35.29 39.24
N THR A 458 -1.25 36.60 39.35
CA THR A 458 -1.20 37.62 38.30
C THR A 458 -0.58 37.18 36.97
N ALA A 459 -1.32 37.39 35.89
CA ALA A 459 -0.87 37.30 34.51
C ALA A 459 0.56 37.86 34.35
N GLN A 460 1.51 36.98 34.03
CA GLN A 460 2.84 37.42 33.61
C GLN A 460 2.70 38.17 32.28
N SER A 461 2.72 39.50 32.34
CA SER A 461 2.75 40.36 31.16
C SER A 461 4.11 40.24 30.47
N GLY A 462 4.25 39.26 29.57
CA GLY A 462 5.47 39.01 28.81
C GLY A 462 5.37 37.96 27.72
N PHE A 463 4.33 37.12 27.72
CA PHE A 463 4.11 36.13 26.66
C PHE A 463 3.45 36.75 25.43
N THR A 464 3.87 36.29 24.26
CA THR A 464 3.37 36.74 22.95
C THR A 464 2.74 35.61 22.14
N HIS A 465 3.05 34.35 22.48
CA HIS A 465 2.60 33.17 21.75
C HIS A 465 2.29 32.01 22.71
N GLU A 466 1.37 31.14 22.29
CA GLU A 466 0.98 29.91 22.98
C GLU A 466 1.44 28.68 22.18
N LEU A 467 1.93 27.67 22.89
CA LEU A 467 2.17 26.32 22.39
C LEU A 467 1.21 25.35 23.11
N ARG A 468 0.42 24.59 22.36
CA ARG A 468 -0.54 23.59 22.89
C ARG A 468 -0.19 22.20 22.38
N PRO A 469 0.74 21.48 23.04
CA PRO A 469 1.18 20.18 22.56
C PRO A 469 0.20 19.08 22.96
N THR A 470 0.15 18.02 22.14
CA THR A 470 -0.48 16.74 22.52
C THR A 470 0.59 15.75 22.96
N LEU A 471 0.49 15.23 24.18
CA LEU A 471 1.34 14.16 24.70
C LEU A 471 0.62 12.82 24.54
N VAL A 472 1.24 11.85 23.89
CA VAL A 472 0.71 10.50 23.71
C VAL A 472 1.58 9.52 24.50
N LEU A 473 1.01 8.96 25.56
CA LEU A 473 1.65 7.95 26.39
C LEU A 473 1.13 6.57 25.99
N LEU A 474 2.00 5.70 25.49
CA LEU A 474 1.67 4.31 25.24
C LEU A 474 1.87 3.47 26.50
N GLU A 475 0.85 2.72 26.89
CA GLU A 475 0.89 1.89 28.09
C GLU A 475 1.93 0.76 27.97
N GLY A 476 2.64 0.49 29.06
CA GLY A 476 3.69 -0.55 29.10
C GLY A 476 5.00 -0.18 28.40
N THR A 477 5.20 1.10 28.05
CA THR A 477 6.51 1.60 27.54
C THR A 477 7.54 1.85 28.64
N GLY A 478 7.14 1.87 29.91
CA GLY A 478 7.99 2.20 31.06
C GLY A 478 7.96 3.67 31.46
N TRP A 479 7.38 4.55 30.65
CA TRP A 479 7.16 5.95 30.99
C TRP A 479 6.11 6.11 32.09
N GLN A 480 6.42 6.96 33.07
CA GLN A 480 5.50 7.31 34.16
C GLN A 480 4.98 8.74 33.97
N MET A 481 3.70 8.97 34.28
CA MET A 481 3.07 10.30 34.19
C MET A 481 3.83 11.37 34.99
N GLY A 482 4.39 11.01 36.15
CA GLY A 482 5.22 11.92 36.95
C GLY A 482 6.46 12.40 36.19
N THR A 483 7.17 11.49 35.53
CA THR A 483 8.37 11.80 34.73
C THR A 483 8.03 12.69 33.53
N ILE A 484 6.90 12.45 32.87
CA ILE A 484 6.43 13.28 31.75
C ILE A 484 6.08 14.70 32.24
N ARG A 485 5.39 14.80 33.38
CA ARG A 485 5.06 16.08 34.00
C ARG A 485 6.31 16.86 34.38
N GLU A 486 7.30 16.22 35.00
CA GLU A 486 8.60 16.83 35.33
C GLU A 486 9.34 17.31 34.08
N ALA A 487 9.32 16.54 32.99
CA ALA A 487 9.92 16.94 31.73
C ALA A 487 9.25 18.20 31.14
N MET A 488 7.92 18.27 31.18
CA MET A 488 7.18 19.46 30.74
C MET A 488 7.39 20.66 31.67
N ALA A 489 7.47 20.45 32.98
CA ALA A 489 7.75 21.49 33.97
C ALA A 489 9.15 22.12 33.77
N LYS A 490 10.13 21.33 33.30
CA LYS A 490 11.44 21.83 32.87
C LYS A 490 11.40 22.52 31.50
N THR A 491 10.59 22.02 30.57
CA THR A 491 10.46 22.56 29.21
C THR A 491 9.84 23.96 29.18
N ALA A 492 8.78 24.17 29.96
CA ALA A 492 8.04 25.44 29.99
C ALA A 492 8.93 26.69 30.24
N PRO A 493 9.79 26.75 31.29
CA PRO A 493 10.64 27.92 31.53
C PRO A 493 11.72 28.11 30.45
N ILE A 494 12.13 27.05 29.74
CA ILE A 494 13.08 27.16 28.62
C ILE A 494 12.42 27.92 27.46
N LEU A 495 11.21 27.52 27.06
CA LEU A 495 10.47 28.18 25.98
C LEU A 495 9.97 29.60 26.38
N ALA A 496 9.74 29.83 27.68
CA ALA A 496 9.40 31.14 28.22
C ALA A 496 10.46 32.22 27.93
N GLN A 497 11.73 31.86 27.77
CA GLN A 497 12.80 32.79 27.34
C GLN A 497 12.49 33.45 25.99
N CYS A 498 11.69 32.79 25.14
CA CYS A 498 11.24 33.30 23.85
C CYS A 498 9.85 33.94 23.90
N GLY A 499 9.28 34.17 25.09
CA GLY A 499 7.93 34.72 25.23
C GLY A 499 6.83 33.75 24.78
N ILE A 500 7.08 32.44 24.86
CA ILE A 500 6.11 31.38 24.57
C ILE A 500 5.58 30.80 25.89
N VAL A 501 4.26 30.71 26.03
CA VAL A 501 3.60 30.04 27.15
C VAL A 501 3.01 28.71 26.71
N ILE A 502 2.95 27.74 27.62
CA ILE A 502 2.22 26.48 27.44
C ILE A 502 0.99 26.55 28.35
N PRO A 503 -0.15 27.10 27.88
CA PRO A 503 -1.31 27.31 28.73
C PRO A 503 -2.00 25.98 29.07
N GLU A 504 -1.91 25.02 28.16
CA GLU A 504 -2.63 23.77 28.20
C GLU A 504 -1.87 22.67 27.44
N ILE A 505 -1.96 21.45 27.94
CA ILE A 505 -1.38 20.25 27.33
C ILE A 505 -2.45 19.16 27.30
N THR A 506 -2.73 18.62 26.11
CA THR A 506 -3.62 17.44 25.99
C THR A 506 -2.77 16.19 26.19
N VAL A 507 -3.12 15.35 27.16
CA VAL A 507 -2.45 14.06 27.39
C VAL A 507 -3.39 12.92 27.04
N ARG A 508 -2.96 12.05 26.13
CA ARG A 508 -3.69 10.85 25.68
C ARG A 508 -2.94 9.62 26.14
N VAL A 509 -3.59 8.76 26.89
CA VAL A 509 -3.06 7.44 27.27
C VAL A 509 -3.64 6.42 26.31
N VAL A 510 -2.76 5.59 25.77
CA VAL A 510 -3.07 4.71 24.65
C VAL A 510 -2.58 3.31 24.95
N GLU A 511 -3.50 2.35 24.94
CA GLU A 511 -3.21 0.93 24.97
C GLU A 511 -2.98 0.44 23.54
N GLY A 512 -1.99 -0.44 23.33
CA GLY A 512 -1.68 -0.97 22.00
C GLY A 512 -0.71 -2.15 22.01
N PRO A 513 -0.58 -2.87 20.89
CA PRO A 513 0.32 -4.02 20.77
C PRO A 513 1.79 -3.62 20.94
N GLU A 514 2.66 -4.55 21.39
CA GLU A 514 4.08 -4.28 21.67
C GLU A 514 4.84 -3.62 20.50
N ARG A 515 4.40 -3.86 19.25
CA ARG A 515 4.99 -3.25 18.06
C ARG A 515 4.88 -1.72 18.08
N VAL A 516 3.71 -1.15 18.36
CA VAL A 516 3.50 0.32 18.31
C VAL A 516 4.17 1.04 19.48
N LYS A 517 4.61 0.30 20.50
CA LYS A 517 5.36 0.83 21.64
C LYS A 517 6.78 1.23 21.27
N ASN A 518 7.29 0.87 20.09
CA ASN A 518 8.62 1.26 19.63
C ASN A 518 8.50 2.22 18.44
N PHE A 519 9.40 3.20 18.35
CA PHE A 519 9.52 4.07 17.18
C PHE A 519 10.11 3.30 16.00
N ARG A 520 9.26 3.00 15.03
CA ARG A 520 9.65 2.50 13.71
C ARG A 520 8.76 3.20 12.70
N ASN A 521 9.33 3.67 11.59
CA ASN A 521 8.62 4.58 10.67
C ASN A 521 7.25 4.07 10.23
N ASP A 522 7.10 2.77 9.98
CA ASP A 522 5.85 2.14 9.59
C ASP A 522 4.83 2.09 10.74
N TRP A 523 5.21 1.56 11.91
CA TRP A 523 4.35 1.45 13.08
C TRP A 523 3.93 2.82 13.63
N SER A 524 4.86 3.77 13.64
CA SER A 524 4.62 5.14 14.05
C SER A 524 3.68 5.87 13.11
N THR A 525 3.76 5.59 11.79
CA THR A 525 2.85 6.18 10.81
C THR A 525 1.43 5.65 10.98
N GLU A 526 1.29 4.34 11.21
CA GLU A 526 0.01 3.70 11.52
C GLU A 526 -0.60 4.30 12.80
N LEU A 527 0.16 4.31 13.90
CA LEU A 527 -0.28 4.86 15.19
C LEU A 527 -0.75 6.32 15.08
N VAL A 528 0.02 7.15 14.38
CA VAL A 528 -0.33 8.56 14.15
C VAL A 528 -1.60 8.70 13.31
N SER A 529 -1.77 7.86 12.29
CA SER A 529 -2.93 7.89 11.41
C SER A 529 -4.20 7.45 12.14
N GLU A 530 -4.09 6.44 13.03
CA GLU A 530 -5.21 5.96 13.83
C GLU A 530 -5.62 6.95 14.93
N LEU A 531 -4.63 7.59 15.58
CA LEU A 531 -4.90 8.52 16.68
C LEU A 531 -5.26 9.93 16.21
N ALA A 532 -4.70 10.37 15.08
CA ALA A 532 -4.82 11.73 14.53
C ALA A 532 -4.69 12.85 15.61
N PRO A 533 -3.58 12.93 16.36
CA PRO A 533 -3.43 13.92 17.43
C PRO A 533 -3.21 15.34 16.91
N ASP A 534 -3.64 16.33 17.70
CA ASP A 534 -3.31 17.74 17.44
C ASP A 534 -1.80 17.97 17.52
N ARG A 535 -1.29 18.87 16.68
CA ARG A 535 0.14 19.11 16.50
C ARG A 535 0.59 20.40 17.19
N PRO A 536 1.84 20.46 17.71
CA PRO A 536 2.84 19.38 17.70
C PRO A 536 2.50 18.26 18.70
N ALA A 537 2.81 17.02 18.32
CA ALA A 537 2.53 15.85 19.14
C ALA A 537 3.82 15.17 19.63
N VAL A 538 3.87 14.78 20.90
CA VAL A 538 5.00 14.10 21.52
C VAL A 538 4.57 12.70 21.92
N PHE A 539 5.22 11.68 21.37
CA PHE A 539 4.97 10.28 21.64
C PHE A 539 6.00 9.74 22.62
N PHE A 540 5.55 9.14 23.71
CA PHE A 540 6.41 8.49 24.70
C PHE A 540 6.45 6.99 24.41
N VAL A 541 7.55 6.54 23.80
CA VAL A 541 7.79 5.17 23.32
C VAL A 541 8.86 4.47 24.13
N LYS A 542 8.92 3.15 23.98
CA LYS A 542 9.87 2.25 24.63
C LYS A 542 11.28 2.40 24.05
N ASP A 543 11.44 2.29 22.73
CA ASP A 543 12.74 2.29 22.04
C ASP A 543 12.61 2.59 20.52
N THR A 544 13.71 2.78 19.78
CA THR A 544 13.77 2.97 18.31
C THR A 544 14.07 1.69 17.52
N LEU A 545 14.50 0.62 18.20
CA LEU A 545 15.01 -0.61 17.57
C LEU A 545 16.12 -0.36 16.52
N GLN A 546 16.80 0.80 16.56
CA GLN A 546 17.92 1.12 15.70
C GLN A 546 19.23 0.58 16.30
N GLU A 547 20.24 0.32 15.44
CA GLU A 547 21.57 -0.14 15.90
C GLU A 547 22.28 0.88 16.81
N ILE A 548 21.95 2.17 16.69
CA ILE A 548 22.41 3.24 17.57
C ILE A 548 21.18 3.82 18.29
N PRO A 549 21.07 3.70 19.62
CA PRO A 549 19.96 4.26 20.36
C PRO A 549 20.12 5.79 20.45
N PHE A 550 19.13 6.53 19.97
CA PHE A 550 18.96 7.96 20.21
C PHE A 550 17.98 8.17 21.36
N ASP A 551 18.18 9.22 22.16
CA ASP A 551 17.30 9.56 23.29
C ASP A 551 15.91 10.04 22.83
N ALA A 552 15.84 10.60 21.62
CA ALA A 552 14.63 11.09 20.98
C ALA A 552 14.76 11.18 19.44
N GLU A 553 13.64 11.31 18.74
CA GLU A 553 13.58 11.61 17.31
C GLU A 553 12.58 12.75 17.04
N ALA A 554 13.07 13.89 16.53
CA ALA A 554 12.26 15.01 16.06
C ALA A 554 12.00 14.96 14.53
N ILE A 555 10.72 14.91 14.17
CA ILE A 555 10.26 14.89 12.78
C ILE A 555 9.60 16.24 12.44
N GLY A 556 10.42 17.19 11.99
CA GLY A 556 9.99 18.48 11.45
C GLY A 556 9.48 18.40 10.01
N ARG A 557 9.01 19.52 9.46
CA ARG A 557 8.48 19.58 8.07
C ARG A 557 9.57 19.44 7.01
N SER A 558 10.78 19.92 7.30
CA SER A 558 11.92 19.86 6.40
C SER A 558 12.50 18.45 6.23
N ASN A 559 12.49 17.63 7.30
CA ASN A 559 13.02 16.26 7.30
C ASN A 559 11.95 15.17 7.04
N SER A 560 10.65 15.52 7.04
CA SER A 560 9.52 14.61 6.77
C SER A 560 9.03 14.55 5.32
N ARG A 561 9.82 15.03 4.34
CA ARG A 561 9.40 15.06 2.91
C ARG A 561 8.89 13.72 2.36
N LYS A 562 9.40 12.60 2.87
CA LYS A 562 8.98 11.22 2.52
C LYS A 562 8.00 10.59 3.53
N ARG A 563 7.68 11.28 4.63
CA ARG A 563 6.89 10.78 5.79
C ARG A 563 6.02 11.91 6.36
N ARG A 564 5.25 12.59 5.51
CA ARG A 564 4.49 13.81 5.89
C ARG A 564 3.52 13.60 7.05
N GLN A 565 2.99 12.39 7.19
CA GLN A 565 2.10 12.03 8.31
C GLN A 565 2.79 12.14 9.66
N LEU A 566 4.11 11.94 9.74
CA LEU A 566 4.89 12.10 10.97
C LEU A 566 5.36 13.54 11.20
N ALA A 567 5.05 14.48 10.30
CA ALA A 567 5.45 15.87 10.49
C ALA A 567 4.86 16.45 11.78
N ASP A 568 5.65 17.33 12.40
CA ASP A 568 5.33 17.98 13.65
C ASP A 568 5.20 16.98 14.83
N THR A 569 6.03 15.94 14.84
CA THR A 569 6.10 14.95 15.93
C THR A 569 7.47 14.84 16.58
N VAL A 570 7.46 14.58 17.89
CA VAL A 570 8.63 14.18 18.69
C VAL A 570 8.37 12.78 19.23
N TRP A 571 9.38 11.92 19.21
CA TRP A 571 9.32 10.57 19.77
C TRP A 571 10.37 10.45 20.87
N MET A 572 9.95 10.25 22.11
CA MET A 572 10.78 10.21 23.31
C MET A 572 10.98 8.77 23.80
N MET A 573 12.22 8.36 24.07
CA MET A 573 12.58 6.98 24.40
C MET A 573 12.76 6.86 25.92
N ALA A 574 12.28 5.76 26.52
CA ALA A 574 12.29 5.59 27.97
C ALA A 574 13.70 5.63 28.61
N ALA A 575 14.75 5.38 27.81
CA ALA A 575 16.15 5.41 28.24
C ALA A 575 16.77 6.83 28.31
N ALA A 576 16.04 7.88 27.90
CA ALA A 576 16.58 9.25 27.86
C ALA A 576 17.02 9.73 29.26
N GLN A 577 18.30 10.09 29.40
CA GLN A 577 18.92 10.39 30.69
C GLN A 577 18.45 11.70 31.34
N ASP A 578 18.08 12.71 30.55
CA ASP A 578 17.39 13.92 31.01
C ASP A 578 16.24 14.29 30.07
N SER A 579 15.06 13.75 30.37
CA SER A 579 13.86 13.89 29.55
C SER A 579 13.38 15.33 29.39
N GLY A 580 13.66 16.22 30.36
CA GLY A 580 13.18 17.61 30.32
C GLY A 580 13.92 18.49 29.31
N THR A 581 15.25 18.56 29.39
CA THR A 581 16.03 19.36 28.44
C THR A 581 15.99 18.73 27.05
N SER A 582 16.01 17.40 26.97
CA SER A 582 15.88 16.69 25.69
C SER A 582 14.53 16.96 25.03
N LEU A 583 13.42 16.94 25.79
CA LEU A 583 12.12 17.27 25.24
C LEU A 583 12.05 18.72 24.72
N ALA A 584 12.61 19.67 25.47
CA ALA A 584 12.68 21.07 25.04
C ALA A 584 13.52 21.23 23.76
N HIS A 585 14.64 20.50 23.66
CA HIS A 585 15.51 20.46 22.49
C HIS A 585 14.76 19.91 21.26
N GLU A 586 14.08 18.77 21.40
CA GLU A 586 13.34 18.17 20.28
C GLU A 586 12.12 18.99 19.85
N LEU A 587 11.39 19.57 20.81
CA LEU A 587 10.30 20.50 20.50
C LEU A 587 10.82 21.72 19.75
N TYR A 588 12.00 22.23 20.08
CA TYR A 588 12.63 23.29 19.30
C TYR A 588 12.92 22.82 17.87
N HIS A 589 13.52 21.64 17.67
CA HIS A 589 13.79 21.09 16.34
C HIS A 589 12.54 21.05 15.45
N VAL A 590 11.40 20.62 16.04
CA VAL A 590 10.12 20.54 15.36
C VAL A 590 9.51 21.92 15.10
N VAL A 591 9.35 22.75 16.13
CA VAL A 591 8.62 24.03 16.02
C VAL A 591 9.42 25.06 15.21
N ALA A 592 10.75 25.06 15.32
CA ALA A 592 11.63 25.94 14.53
C ALA A 592 12.02 25.37 13.15
N ASP A 593 11.60 24.13 12.85
CA ASP A 593 11.95 23.33 11.67
C ASP A 593 13.44 23.50 11.29
N SER A 594 14.33 23.05 12.19
CA SER A 594 15.77 23.32 12.11
C SER A 594 16.59 22.22 12.74
N GLY A 595 17.49 21.58 11.98
CA GLY A 595 18.51 20.65 12.52
C GLY A 595 19.85 21.30 12.92
N GLN A 596 19.90 22.63 13.01
CA GLN A 596 21.14 23.34 13.39
C GLN A 596 21.41 23.23 14.90
N HIS A 597 22.66 22.90 15.24
CA HIS A 597 23.16 22.85 16.61
C HIS A 597 24.07 24.04 16.92
N ASP A 598 24.18 24.39 18.20
CA ASP A 598 25.02 25.45 18.74
C ASP A 598 26.16 24.85 19.56
N SER A 599 27.38 25.35 19.39
CA SER A 599 28.54 24.83 20.11
C SER A 599 28.67 25.33 21.55
N ASP A 600 27.85 26.29 21.97
CA ASP A 600 27.85 26.79 23.34
C ASP A 600 27.32 25.71 24.30
N PRO A 601 28.10 25.30 25.32
CA PRO A 601 27.74 24.21 26.21
C PRO A 601 26.53 24.50 27.11
N MET A 602 26.08 25.76 27.21
CA MET A 602 24.87 26.14 27.95
C MET A 602 23.65 26.29 27.03
N ASN A 603 23.84 26.27 25.71
CA ASN A 603 22.75 26.46 24.76
C ASN A 603 21.88 25.20 24.67
N LEU A 604 20.56 25.40 24.56
CA LEU A 604 19.60 24.31 24.39
C LEU A 604 19.95 23.43 23.18
N MET A 605 20.36 24.03 22.07
CA MET A 605 20.63 23.34 20.81
C MET A 605 22.04 22.77 20.73
N HIS A 606 22.68 22.48 21.85
CA HIS A 606 23.97 21.79 21.86
C HIS A 606 23.83 20.34 21.38
N GLU A 607 24.84 19.80 20.70
CA GLU A 607 24.83 18.45 20.10
C GLU A 607 24.58 17.32 21.12
N ARG A 608 24.87 17.58 22.40
CA ARG A 608 24.55 16.69 23.51
C ARG A 608 23.75 17.43 24.56
N SER A 609 22.52 16.97 24.80
CA SER A 609 21.68 17.42 25.90
C SER A 609 22.16 16.81 27.21
N ASN A 610 22.69 17.60 28.14
CA ASN A 610 23.23 17.11 29.42
C ASN A 610 22.53 17.69 30.67
N GLY A 611 21.30 18.19 30.51
CA GLY A 611 20.50 18.77 31.61
C GLY A 611 20.90 20.17 32.07
N THR A 612 22.02 20.72 31.58
CA THR A 612 22.43 22.11 31.86
C THR A 612 22.26 23.04 30.64
N ASN A 613 22.01 22.46 29.46
CA ASN A 613 21.73 23.11 28.19
C ASN A 613 20.36 23.79 28.15
N THR A 614 20.17 24.93 28.79
CA THR A 614 18.84 25.56 28.89
C THR A 614 18.72 26.91 28.19
N ALA A 615 19.82 27.52 27.73
CA ALA A 615 19.81 28.87 27.19
C ALA A 615 19.38 28.93 25.72
N LEU A 616 18.53 29.88 25.36
CA LEU A 616 18.18 30.20 23.97
C LEU A 616 18.67 31.62 23.59
N ARG A 617 19.28 31.74 22.41
CA ARG A 617 19.70 33.03 21.84
C ARG A 617 18.51 33.78 21.28
N ALA A 618 18.61 35.11 21.21
CA ALA A 618 17.59 35.96 20.57
C ALA A 618 17.30 35.53 19.11
N SER A 619 18.31 35.12 18.34
CA SER A 619 18.13 34.62 16.97
C SER A 619 17.37 33.29 16.90
N GLN A 620 17.59 32.41 17.88
CA GLN A 620 16.87 31.14 18.01
C GLN A 620 15.39 31.40 18.36
N CYS A 621 15.12 32.29 19.31
CA CYS A 621 13.75 32.70 19.64
C CYS A 621 13.01 33.33 18.45
N LEU A 622 13.66 34.22 17.70
CA LEU A 622 13.07 34.82 16.50
C LEU A 622 12.72 33.79 15.42
N ARG A 623 13.53 32.73 15.27
CA ARG A 623 13.23 31.64 14.34
C ARG A 623 12.06 30.79 14.85
N LEU A 624 12.12 30.38 16.11
CA LEU A 624 11.10 29.57 16.75
C LEU A 624 9.71 30.19 16.61
N ILE A 625 9.58 31.48 16.93
CA ILE A 625 8.32 32.24 16.77
C ILE A 625 7.88 32.28 15.31
N ARG A 626 8.77 32.73 14.41
CA ARG A 626 8.42 32.93 12.99
C ARG A 626 7.99 31.65 12.31
N VAL A 627 8.72 30.56 12.54
CA VAL A 627 8.44 29.27 11.91
C VAL A 627 7.24 28.59 12.58
N GLY A 628 7.15 28.66 13.91
CA GLY A 628 6.04 28.11 14.67
C GLY A 628 4.69 28.76 14.33
N GLU A 629 4.65 30.08 14.15
CA GLU A 629 3.44 30.79 13.71
C GLU A 629 3.07 30.40 12.26
N ALA A 630 4.05 30.38 11.36
CA ALA A 630 3.82 30.00 9.96
C ALA A 630 3.39 28.54 9.79
N SER A 631 3.79 27.66 10.71
CA SER A 631 3.41 26.25 10.69
C SER A 631 2.07 25.98 11.37
N GLY A 632 1.58 26.91 12.20
CA GLY A 632 0.43 26.70 13.06
C GLY A 632 0.74 25.96 14.36
N ASN A 633 2.03 25.67 14.64
CA ASN A 633 2.46 25.05 15.90
C ASN A 633 2.47 26.06 17.07
N LEU A 634 2.52 27.36 16.77
CA LEU A 634 2.37 28.44 17.76
C LEU A 634 1.19 29.34 17.38
N THR A 635 0.41 29.74 18.38
CA THR A 635 -0.70 30.70 18.22
C THR A 635 -0.32 32.02 18.87
N ARG A 636 -0.53 33.14 18.17
CA ARG A 636 -0.25 34.46 18.72
C ARG A 636 -1.30 34.86 19.77
N ILE A 637 -0.85 35.40 20.90
CA ILE A 637 -1.74 35.96 21.93
C ILE A 637 -2.20 37.35 21.46
N PRO A 638 -3.51 37.65 21.48
CA PRO A 638 -4.07 38.92 21.04
C PRO A 638 -3.51 40.17 21.72
#